data_AF-A0A9D9KBY3-F1
#
_entry.id   AF-A0A9D9KBY3-F1
#
_cell.length_a   1.000
_cell.length_b   1.000
_cell.length_c   1.000
_cell.angle_alpha   90.00
_cell.angle_beta   90.00
_cell.angle_gamma   90.00
#
_symmetry.space_group_name_H-M   'P 1'
#
loop_
_entity.id
_entity.type
_entity.pdbx_description
1 polymer ?
#
loop_
_entity_poly.entity_id
_entity_poly.type
_entity_poly.pdbx_seq_one_letter_code
_entity_poly.pdbx_strand_id
1 'polypeptide(L)'
;MKPGFSMGVLVRQASMTVYGKFLQTGLCVQGRSRANPAPQYTEGKIPIDSRSSMAQPKSTPKFLQALVTWTPFGIGAVSTIESLLQQEVTQTAISSFFTGCSLLWAKFSGAFMAEAEQEMEKMGTASAKGLFKLVYFFLALFRNLLQSLTLPLIQFWWEVTSDFKGKYYKRLDYLCRNFEAHGLDKERICSLQQSIVTVNVVSRSLAEVSPNLLRKNREDEALSRDRLTIGDFLAVMRGEPNYRRLAILGAPGSGKTTLMRYITLMYALGKPRRLHPNAPNFIPVLLYLRDIHGYILKNPDLSLADLLTQWVQELQRTQPLEPPKGWFDRKLRAHHCLILLDGLDEIADRTERQQVSRWVDRQMYEYDETAFILTSRPLGYDEAKLQEDVQVLEVQPLTEEQIEEFVQNWYVESEAKSQRREVDLGVWEDADRQVKRLLAEIQGHEALRDMASNPLLLTMIATVHRRFDRLPFKRIELYDEICQVLLEKRQRAKGLPDVLTASQKRSILQPLALDLMCRKTQQFTLAEAQPILDTKLANFPGNQLTSEQFLKRLQAIDALVAKECEDTYELAHLSFQEYLAAVEIQTTHQEDKPIERLHNPEQMSWWAETMRLYAAYANATNLVRSILDQPTFEKLVLACDFWRDRAEMQPDVQKALLEKLNEPLAPLDAENFEFAAKVQPRYFKLAYYLQTGQWKEADLETWRVMLEVGDRDKKGYLDISEIDDFPCDDLRIIDRLWVNYSNGKFGFSVQKEIYQSLDGTREYDEKIWNAFGNRVGWRKEGDWLYHKDATLDLTAPVGHLPLVLVGLWCVGRVVHEWEWWVKYLFSRVEICEV
;
A
#
# COMPACT_ATOMS: atom_id res chain seq x y z
N MET A 1 35.19 16.56 39.30
CA MET A 1 36.19 16.73 38.23
C MET A 1 35.56 16.25 36.91
N LYS A 2 35.36 17.17 35.96
CA LYS A 2 34.95 16.94 34.55
C LYS A 2 36.11 16.30 33.76
N PRO A 3 35.97 15.98 32.45
CA PRO A 3 34.89 15.30 31.69
C PRO A 3 35.49 14.16 30.79
N GLY A 4 34.76 13.19 30.20
CA GLY A 4 33.71 13.28 29.19
C GLY A 4 34.29 13.33 27.76
N PHE A 5 34.21 12.23 26.98
CA PHE A 5 34.38 12.27 25.52
C PHE A 5 33.43 11.32 24.80
N SER A 6 32.76 11.90 23.81
CA SER A 6 31.66 11.41 22.99
C SER A 6 32.17 10.69 21.75
N MET A 7 31.64 9.49 21.46
CA MET A 7 31.92 8.75 20.23
C MET A 7 30.97 9.22 19.12
N GLY A 8 31.29 10.36 18.51
CA GLY A 8 30.54 10.87 17.38
C GLY A 8 31.17 12.09 16.73
N VAL A 9 32.33 11.93 16.05
CA VAL A 9 32.90 12.83 15.00
C VAL A 9 33.97 12.05 14.20
N LEU A 10 33.61 11.00 13.44
CA LEU A 10 34.58 10.34 12.53
C LEU A 10 33.95 9.76 11.26
N VAL A 11 32.88 10.39 10.76
CA VAL A 11 32.25 10.05 9.45
C VAL A 11 32.01 11.31 8.57
N ARG A 12 32.57 12.48 8.92
CA ARG A 12 32.41 13.71 8.11
C ARG A 12 33.72 14.48 7.88
N GLN A 13 34.74 13.81 7.34
CA GLN A 13 35.92 14.52 6.81
C GLN A 13 36.76 13.68 5.82
N ALA A 14 36.13 13.00 4.86
CA ALA A 14 36.82 12.33 3.75
C ALA A 14 36.03 12.37 2.44
N SER A 15 35.46 13.54 2.09
CA SER A 15 34.79 13.77 0.81
C SER A 15 34.94 15.24 0.40
N MET A 16 36.16 15.66 0.12
CA MET A 16 36.53 16.87 -0.64
C MET A 16 38.06 16.96 -0.60
N THR A 17 38.77 16.44 -1.62
CA THR A 17 40.08 16.90 -2.15
C THR A 17 40.60 15.87 -3.18
N VAL A 18 39.92 15.63 -4.31
CA VAL A 18 40.51 14.94 -5.50
C VAL A 18 39.97 15.50 -6.84
N TYR A 19 39.44 16.73 -6.87
CA TYR A 19 39.14 17.42 -8.13
C TYR A 19 39.87 18.77 -8.15
N GLY A 20 41.07 18.77 -8.72
CA GLY A 20 41.83 20.01 -8.91
C GLY A 20 43.33 19.78 -8.94
N LYS A 21 43.85 19.42 -10.12
CA LYS A 21 45.19 19.74 -10.67
C LYS A 21 45.61 18.62 -11.62
N PHE A 22 45.44 18.83 -12.93
CA PHE A 22 46.40 18.44 -13.97
C PHE A 22 45.93 19.04 -15.31
N LEU A 23 46.13 20.34 -15.45
CA LEU A 23 46.25 21.03 -16.73
C LEU A 23 47.52 21.88 -16.62
N GLN A 24 48.59 21.46 -17.28
CA GLN A 24 49.60 22.32 -17.94
C GLN A 24 50.83 21.50 -18.36
N THR A 25 51.39 21.88 -19.53
CA THR A 25 52.60 21.40 -20.23
C THR A 25 52.40 20.10 -21.03
N GLY A 26 52.49 20.02 -22.37
CA GLY A 26 52.94 20.94 -23.43
C GLY A 26 54.20 20.41 -24.13
N LEU A 27 54.11 20.15 -25.46
CA LEU A 27 55.16 19.94 -26.52
C LEU A 27 54.98 18.60 -27.31
N CYS A 28 54.52 18.62 -28.58
CA CYS A 28 55.26 18.66 -29.87
C CYS A 28 56.19 17.45 -30.13
N VAL A 29 56.32 16.75 -31.29
CA VAL A 29 55.97 16.97 -32.71
C VAL A 29 56.32 15.67 -33.53
N GLN A 30 55.58 15.39 -34.63
CA GLN A 30 55.89 14.60 -35.88
C GLN A 30 56.44 13.14 -35.80
N GLY A 31 56.17 12.19 -36.71
CA GLY A 31 55.45 12.17 -37.98
C GLY A 31 55.50 10.79 -38.70
N ARG A 32 54.53 10.58 -39.61
CA ARG A 32 54.49 9.79 -40.87
C ARG A 32 55.02 8.34 -41.00
N SER A 33 54.12 7.51 -41.57
CA SER A 33 54.25 6.69 -42.81
C SER A 33 54.50 5.16 -42.73
N ARG A 34 53.45 4.43 -43.16
CA ARG A 34 53.39 3.24 -44.05
C ARG A 34 54.65 2.37 -44.24
N ALA A 35 54.51 1.05 -44.04
CA ALA A 35 54.30 0.03 -45.10
C ALA A 35 54.64 -1.40 -44.60
N ASN A 36 53.77 -2.34 -44.93
CA ASN A 36 54.02 -3.80 -45.02
C ASN A 36 55.10 -4.10 -46.10
N PRO A 37 55.66 -5.33 -46.29
CA PRO A 37 55.10 -6.64 -45.91
C PRO A 37 56.11 -7.71 -45.39
N ALA A 38 55.52 -8.85 -44.99
CA ALA A 38 55.99 -10.24 -44.93
C ALA A 38 57.03 -10.65 -46.04
N PRO A 39 57.77 -11.80 -45.97
CA PRO A 39 57.23 -13.11 -45.57
C PRO A 39 58.17 -14.21 -44.98
N GLN A 40 57.50 -15.29 -44.56
CA GLN A 40 57.84 -16.72 -44.73
C GLN A 40 58.95 -17.42 -43.91
N TYR A 41 58.45 -18.34 -43.06
CA TYR A 41 58.79 -19.77 -42.95
C TYR A 41 60.25 -20.22 -43.10
N THR A 42 60.77 -20.93 -42.10
CA THR A 42 61.04 -22.39 -42.23
C THR A 42 61.38 -23.05 -40.90
N GLU A 43 60.96 -24.31 -40.84
CA GLU A 43 61.08 -25.29 -39.77
C GLU A 43 62.53 -25.70 -39.47
N GLY A 44 62.77 -26.24 -38.27
CA GLY A 44 63.92 -27.14 -38.13
C GLY A 44 64.39 -27.48 -36.72
N LYS A 45 63.79 -28.53 -36.15
CA LYS A 45 64.42 -29.58 -35.34
C LYS A 45 64.96 -29.25 -33.93
N ILE A 46 64.31 -29.91 -32.96
CA ILE A 46 64.83 -30.27 -31.64
C ILE A 46 65.78 -31.47 -31.79
N PRO A 47 66.86 -31.55 -30.98
CA PRO A 47 67.02 -32.73 -30.14
C PRO A 47 67.36 -32.41 -28.66
N ILE A 48 66.81 -33.28 -27.82
CA ILE A 48 66.98 -33.53 -26.39
C ILE A 48 68.41 -34.13 -26.20
N ASP A 49 69.23 -33.98 -25.15
CA ASP A 49 69.02 -33.86 -23.71
C ASP A 49 70.33 -33.49 -22.96
N SER A 50 70.18 -33.21 -21.66
CA SER A 50 71.12 -33.47 -20.55
C SER A 50 71.93 -32.32 -19.88
N ARG A 51 71.47 -32.04 -18.64
CA ARG A 51 72.22 -31.80 -17.39
C ARG A 51 73.07 -30.53 -17.19
N SER A 52 72.43 -29.57 -16.54
CA SER A 52 72.84 -28.91 -15.28
C SER A 52 74.24 -28.28 -15.16
N SER A 53 74.29 -26.95 -15.10
CA SER A 53 75.15 -26.27 -14.12
C SER A 53 74.44 -25.04 -13.54
N MET A 54 74.61 -24.86 -12.23
CA MET A 54 73.98 -23.87 -11.37
C MET A 54 74.34 -22.42 -11.75
N ALA A 55 73.34 -21.54 -11.76
CA ALA A 55 73.53 -20.12 -11.49
C ALA A 55 72.62 -19.73 -10.31
N GLN A 56 73.21 -19.22 -9.24
CA GLN A 56 72.52 -18.76 -8.04
C GLN A 56 71.54 -17.61 -8.35
N PRO A 57 70.34 -17.56 -7.74
CA PRO A 57 69.48 -16.38 -7.84
C PRO A 57 69.95 -15.29 -6.87
N LYS A 58 69.96 -14.06 -7.41
CA LYS A 58 70.27 -12.82 -6.71
C LYS A 58 69.31 -12.59 -5.53
N SER A 59 69.85 -12.01 -4.47
CA SER A 59 69.20 -11.60 -3.23
C SER A 59 67.82 -10.97 -3.40
N THR A 60 66.86 -11.46 -2.62
CA THR A 60 65.55 -10.84 -2.37
C THR A 60 65.71 -9.40 -1.82
N PRO A 61 64.98 -8.39 -2.33
CA PRO A 61 65.06 -7.03 -1.79
C PRO A 61 64.43 -6.94 -0.39
N LYS A 62 65.11 -6.24 0.54
CA LYS A 62 64.74 -6.05 1.95
C LYS A 62 63.30 -5.54 2.20
N PHE A 63 62.64 -4.99 1.18
CA PHE A 63 61.23 -4.62 1.21
C PHE A 63 60.28 -5.83 1.42
N LEU A 64 60.59 -6.99 0.85
CA LEU A 64 59.77 -8.20 0.99
C LEU A 64 59.85 -8.82 2.40
N GLN A 65 60.98 -8.66 3.11
CA GLN A 65 61.10 -9.11 4.51
C GLN A 65 60.37 -8.18 5.50
N ALA A 66 60.26 -6.89 5.19
CA ALA A 66 59.50 -5.94 6.00
C ALA A 66 57.97 -6.11 5.84
N LEU A 67 57.51 -6.55 4.67
CA LEU A 67 56.09 -6.79 4.39
C LEU A 67 55.56 -8.06 5.10
N VAL A 68 56.38 -9.11 5.18
CA VAL A 68 55.99 -10.37 5.85
C VAL A 68 55.90 -10.22 7.37
N THR A 69 56.67 -9.30 7.97
CA THR A 69 56.66 -9.05 9.42
C THR A 69 55.51 -8.16 9.91
N TRP A 70 54.83 -7.44 9.01
CA TRP A 70 53.72 -6.52 9.35
C TRP A 70 52.36 -6.97 8.80
N THR A 71 52.26 -8.18 8.25
CA THR A 71 50.98 -8.70 7.75
C THR A 71 50.18 -9.42 8.86
N PRO A 72 48.83 -9.40 8.81
CA PRO A 72 47.95 -10.05 9.80
C PRO A 72 48.20 -11.55 10.04
N PHE A 73 49.01 -12.20 9.20
CA PHE A 73 49.37 -13.62 9.26
C PHE A 73 50.05 -14.04 10.58
N GLY A 74 50.94 -13.22 11.13
CA GLY A 74 51.72 -13.59 12.33
C GLY A 74 50.91 -13.57 13.63
N ILE A 75 49.92 -12.68 13.72
CA ILE A 75 49.12 -12.49 14.94
C ILE A 75 47.95 -13.49 14.98
N GLY A 76 47.31 -13.75 13.83
CA GLY A 76 46.17 -14.66 13.74
C GLY A 76 46.52 -16.11 14.11
N ALA A 77 47.56 -16.68 13.48
CA ALA A 77 47.95 -18.07 13.72
C ALA A 77 48.45 -18.32 15.15
N VAL A 78 49.18 -17.36 15.73
CA VAL A 78 49.65 -17.43 17.12
C VAL A 78 48.46 -17.33 18.08
N SER A 79 47.51 -16.40 17.85
CA SER A 79 46.31 -16.27 18.68
C SER A 79 45.39 -17.50 18.60
N THR A 80 45.30 -18.17 17.44
CA THR A 80 44.49 -19.39 17.28
C THR A 80 45.11 -20.56 18.04
N ILE A 81 46.43 -20.72 17.97
CA ILE A 81 47.16 -21.77 18.70
C ILE A 81 47.10 -21.51 20.21
N GLU A 82 47.25 -20.26 20.65
CA GLU A 82 47.16 -19.85 22.05
C GLU A 82 45.74 -20.02 22.62
N SER A 83 44.70 -19.70 21.85
CA SER A 83 43.29 -19.89 22.23
C SER A 83 42.87 -21.37 22.27
N LEU A 84 43.40 -22.19 21.35
CA LEU A 84 43.20 -23.65 21.36
C LEU A 84 43.80 -24.30 22.61
N LEU A 85 44.93 -23.77 23.09
CA LEU A 85 45.57 -24.21 24.33
C LEU A 85 44.80 -23.78 25.59
N GLN A 86 44.00 -22.71 25.51
CA GLN A 86 43.20 -22.18 26.62
C GLN A 86 41.74 -22.70 26.67
N GLN A 87 41.33 -23.59 25.76
CA GLN A 87 39.95 -24.13 25.66
C GLN A 87 38.84 -23.06 25.53
N GLU A 88 39.15 -21.85 25.08
CA GLU A 88 38.17 -20.82 24.80
C GLU A 88 37.62 -20.98 23.38
N VAL A 89 36.48 -21.68 23.27
CA VAL A 89 35.84 -22.05 22.00
C VAL A 89 35.47 -20.82 21.14
N THR A 90 35.06 -19.72 21.76
CA THR A 90 34.66 -18.47 21.08
C THR A 90 35.84 -17.71 20.50
N GLN A 91 36.99 -17.63 21.19
CA GLN A 91 38.19 -16.99 20.66
C GLN A 91 38.89 -17.82 19.58
N THR A 92 38.90 -19.14 19.76
CA THR A 92 39.40 -20.10 18.75
C THR A 92 38.58 -19.98 17.46
N ALA A 93 37.27 -19.84 17.58
CA ALA A 93 36.35 -19.61 16.47
C ALA A 93 36.63 -18.33 15.67
N ILE A 94 36.76 -17.19 16.36
CA ILE A 94 37.01 -15.87 15.76
C ILE A 94 38.37 -15.87 15.05
N SER A 95 39.41 -16.42 15.67
CA SER A 95 40.76 -16.44 15.11
C SER A 95 40.90 -17.41 13.91
N SER A 96 40.13 -18.52 13.91
CA SER A 96 39.99 -19.43 12.77
C SER A 96 39.33 -18.76 11.56
N PHE A 97 38.32 -17.90 11.79
CA PHE A 97 37.67 -17.11 10.74
C PHE A 97 38.64 -16.13 10.08
N PHE A 98 39.42 -15.37 10.86
CA PHE A 98 40.44 -14.47 10.32
C PHE A 98 41.55 -15.23 9.57
N THR A 99 41.91 -16.42 10.03
CA THR A 99 42.87 -17.30 9.34
C THR A 99 42.31 -17.81 8.01
N GLY A 100 41.04 -18.20 7.97
CA GLY A 100 40.33 -18.60 6.73
C GLY A 100 40.19 -17.46 5.72
N CYS A 101 39.80 -16.26 6.17
CA CYS A 101 39.76 -15.06 5.35
C CYS A 101 41.16 -14.67 4.82
N SER A 102 42.20 -14.87 5.63
CA SER A 102 43.59 -14.59 5.23
C SER A 102 44.11 -15.59 4.19
N LEU A 103 43.76 -16.87 4.31
CA LEU A 103 44.07 -17.91 3.31
C LEU A 103 43.33 -17.67 1.99
N LEU A 104 42.08 -17.25 2.05
CA LEU A 104 41.29 -16.84 0.88
C LEU A 104 41.90 -15.61 0.21
N TRP A 105 42.31 -14.62 0.99
CA TRP A 105 43.02 -13.44 0.50
C TRP A 105 44.36 -13.81 -0.15
N ALA A 106 45.14 -14.73 0.45
CA ALA A 106 46.40 -15.20 -0.13
C ALA A 106 46.19 -15.90 -1.48
N LYS A 107 45.16 -16.75 -1.58
CA LYS A 107 44.82 -17.46 -2.82
C LYS A 107 44.31 -16.50 -3.90
N PHE A 108 43.50 -15.51 -3.52
CA PHE A 108 43.05 -14.44 -4.41
C PHE A 108 44.21 -13.57 -4.87
N SER A 109 45.11 -13.15 -3.98
CA SER A 109 46.29 -12.37 -4.33
C SER A 109 47.24 -13.15 -5.23
N GLY A 110 47.40 -14.46 -5.02
CA GLY A 110 48.22 -15.30 -5.87
C GLY A 110 47.67 -15.42 -7.30
N ALA A 111 46.36 -15.68 -7.43
CA ALA A 111 45.70 -15.74 -8.74
C ALA A 111 45.71 -14.38 -9.45
N PHE A 112 45.39 -13.31 -8.72
CA PHE A 112 45.43 -11.94 -9.22
C PHE A 112 46.82 -11.56 -9.74
N MET A 113 47.89 -11.88 -9.01
CA MET A 113 49.25 -11.55 -9.42
C MET A 113 49.67 -12.32 -10.68
N ALA A 114 49.31 -13.60 -10.80
CA ALA A 114 49.64 -14.42 -11.97
C ALA A 114 48.91 -13.96 -13.25
N GLU A 115 47.63 -13.60 -13.14
CA GLU A 115 46.84 -13.08 -14.27
C GLU A 115 47.16 -11.61 -14.59
N ALA A 116 47.51 -10.80 -13.58
CA ALA A 116 48.02 -9.45 -13.80
C ALA A 116 49.36 -9.47 -14.54
N GLU A 117 50.28 -10.40 -14.21
CA GLU A 117 51.53 -10.59 -14.95
C GLU A 117 51.25 -10.99 -16.41
N GLN A 118 50.36 -11.95 -16.63
CA GLN A 118 50.02 -12.44 -17.96
C GLN A 118 49.36 -11.38 -18.85
N GLU A 119 48.53 -10.50 -18.27
CA GLU A 119 47.88 -9.40 -19.00
C GLU A 119 48.77 -8.16 -19.14
N MET A 120 49.71 -7.92 -18.21
CA MET A 120 50.76 -6.91 -18.36
C MET A 120 51.77 -7.29 -19.45
N GLU A 121 52.06 -8.59 -19.65
CA GLU A 121 52.88 -9.05 -20.78
C GLU A 121 52.18 -8.88 -22.14
N LYS A 122 50.85 -9.03 -22.20
CA LYS A 122 50.07 -8.81 -23.44
C LYS A 122 49.86 -7.33 -23.75
N MET A 123 49.76 -6.49 -22.73
CA MET A 123 49.53 -5.05 -22.85
C MET A 123 50.84 -4.28 -22.72
N GLY A 124 51.62 -4.23 -23.81
CA GLY A 124 52.69 -3.25 -23.95
C GLY A 124 52.20 -1.82 -23.66
N THR A 125 53.13 -0.92 -23.30
CA THR A 125 52.89 0.41 -22.71
C THR A 125 51.91 1.32 -23.48
N ALA A 126 50.59 1.09 -23.35
CA ALA A 126 49.50 2.04 -23.56
C ALA A 126 48.10 1.36 -23.45
N SER A 127 47.44 1.43 -22.28
CA SER A 127 46.16 2.14 -22.11
C SER A 127 45.54 1.92 -20.72
N ALA A 128 45.01 2.99 -20.11
CA ALA A 128 44.26 2.94 -18.86
C ALA A 128 42.94 2.12 -18.94
N LYS A 129 42.42 1.88 -20.16
CA LYS A 129 41.19 1.11 -20.39
C LYS A 129 41.35 -0.39 -20.15
N GLY A 130 42.52 -0.96 -20.45
CA GLY A 130 42.83 -2.37 -20.17
C GLY A 130 42.89 -2.64 -18.67
N LEU A 131 43.57 -1.74 -17.93
CA LEU A 131 43.64 -1.77 -16.48
C LEU A 131 42.25 -1.66 -15.83
N PHE A 132 41.39 -0.79 -16.35
CA PHE A 132 40.02 -0.60 -15.84
C PHE A 132 39.14 -1.86 -16.04
N LYS A 133 39.23 -2.51 -17.20
CA LYS A 133 38.52 -3.77 -17.48
C LYS A 133 38.97 -4.90 -16.57
N LEU A 134 40.28 -4.99 -16.33
CA LEU A 134 40.88 -5.98 -15.46
C LEU A 134 40.42 -5.78 -14.01
N VAL A 135 40.47 -4.54 -13.52
CA VAL A 135 39.94 -4.16 -12.19
C VAL A 135 38.46 -4.50 -12.06
N TYR A 136 37.62 -4.17 -13.05
CA TYR A 136 36.18 -4.46 -13.00
C TYR A 136 35.86 -5.96 -13.05
N PHE A 137 36.58 -6.72 -13.88
CA PHE A 137 36.44 -8.17 -13.98
C PHE A 137 36.81 -8.83 -12.65
N PHE A 138 37.93 -8.44 -12.03
CA PHE A 138 38.33 -8.95 -10.73
C PHE A 138 37.42 -8.47 -9.59
N LEU A 139 36.86 -7.26 -9.64
CA LEU A 139 35.84 -6.81 -8.69
C LEU A 139 34.56 -7.65 -8.78
N ALA A 140 34.13 -8.00 -10.00
CA ALA A 140 32.97 -8.85 -10.22
C ALA A 140 33.23 -10.30 -9.79
N LEU A 141 34.41 -10.83 -10.08
CA LEU A 141 34.81 -12.18 -9.71
C LEU A 141 35.02 -12.31 -8.19
N PHE A 142 35.62 -11.29 -7.57
CA PHE A 142 35.72 -11.16 -6.11
C PHE A 142 34.33 -11.07 -5.49
N ARG A 143 33.41 -10.26 -6.01
CA ARG A 143 32.02 -10.16 -5.52
C ARG A 143 31.30 -11.51 -5.57
N ASN A 144 31.41 -12.24 -6.68
CA ASN A 144 30.75 -13.53 -6.87
C ASN A 144 31.38 -14.64 -6.01
N LEU A 145 32.70 -14.64 -5.85
CA LEU A 145 33.43 -15.59 -5.00
C LEU A 145 33.18 -15.32 -3.51
N LEU A 146 33.10 -14.04 -3.12
CA LEU A 146 32.72 -13.62 -1.78
C LEU A 146 31.27 -14.08 -1.51
N GLN A 147 30.32 -13.83 -2.40
CA GLN A 147 28.93 -14.29 -2.21
C GLN A 147 28.79 -15.82 -2.14
N SER A 148 29.50 -16.59 -2.97
CA SER A 148 29.33 -18.05 -3.03
C SER A 148 29.94 -18.79 -1.83
N LEU A 149 31.01 -18.27 -1.21
CA LEU A 149 31.70 -18.93 -0.10
C LEU A 149 31.39 -18.30 1.26
N THR A 150 31.10 -16.99 1.33
CA THR A 150 30.89 -16.31 2.62
C THR A 150 29.46 -16.47 3.16
N LEU A 151 28.43 -16.57 2.33
CA LEU A 151 27.04 -16.69 2.81
C LEU A 151 26.79 -17.96 3.65
N PRO A 152 27.22 -19.17 3.22
CA PRO A 152 27.04 -20.38 4.02
C PRO A 152 27.87 -20.36 5.30
N LEU A 153 29.10 -19.84 5.24
CA LEU A 153 29.99 -19.73 6.40
C LEU A 153 29.48 -18.68 7.40
N ILE A 154 29.03 -17.51 6.94
CA ILE A 154 28.42 -16.46 7.76
C ILE A 154 27.13 -16.99 8.42
N GLN A 155 26.32 -17.74 7.68
CA GLN A 155 25.08 -18.32 8.20
C GLN A 155 25.36 -19.40 9.26
N PHE A 156 26.33 -20.29 9.00
CA PHE A 156 26.81 -21.29 9.96
C PHE A 156 27.41 -20.63 11.22
N TRP A 157 28.28 -19.65 11.05
CA TRP A 157 28.89 -18.91 12.16
C TRP A 157 27.85 -18.13 12.97
N TRP A 158 26.88 -17.50 12.30
CA TRP A 158 25.76 -16.83 12.96
C TRP A 158 24.88 -17.83 13.74
N GLU A 159 24.61 -19.02 13.20
CA GLU A 159 23.88 -20.09 13.92
C GLU A 159 24.62 -20.54 15.19
N VAL A 160 25.95 -20.57 15.16
CA VAL A 160 26.79 -21.00 16.28
C VAL A 160 27.05 -19.88 17.30
N THR A 161 27.07 -18.59 16.90
CA THR A 161 27.47 -17.47 17.76
C THR A 161 26.34 -16.54 18.21
N SER A 162 25.16 -16.57 17.57
CA SER A 162 24.05 -15.68 17.92
C SER A 162 23.38 -16.08 19.24
N ASP A 163 23.08 -15.08 20.07
CA ASP A 163 22.25 -15.26 21.26
C ASP A 163 20.80 -15.63 20.88
N PHE A 164 20.06 -16.19 21.84
CA PHE A 164 18.65 -16.57 21.62
C PHE A 164 17.82 -15.42 21.03
N LYS A 165 18.07 -14.18 21.45
CA LYS A 165 17.34 -12.99 21.00
C LYS A 165 17.56 -12.73 19.50
N GLY A 166 18.78 -12.83 19.01
CA GLY A 166 19.10 -12.68 17.58
C GLY A 166 18.44 -13.77 16.73
N LYS A 167 18.47 -15.02 17.20
CA LYS A 167 17.78 -16.14 16.53
C LYS A 167 16.28 -15.94 16.47
N TYR A 168 15.70 -15.48 17.58
CA TYR A 168 14.28 -15.13 17.68
C TYR A 168 13.88 -14.02 16.71
N TYR A 169 14.63 -12.91 16.64
CA TYR A 169 14.32 -11.79 15.73
C TYR A 169 14.42 -12.17 14.26
N LYS A 170 15.40 -12.98 13.86
CA LYS A 170 15.48 -13.48 12.48
C LYS A 170 14.28 -14.36 12.13
N ARG A 171 13.72 -15.10 13.10
CA ARG A 171 12.50 -15.88 12.89
C ARG A 171 11.30 -14.97 12.71
N LEU A 172 11.16 -13.92 13.52
CA LEU A 172 10.09 -12.93 13.37
C LEU A 172 10.18 -12.18 12.02
N ASP A 173 11.38 -11.81 11.59
CA ASP A 173 11.61 -11.26 10.25
C ASP A 173 11.08 -12.22 9.18
N TYR A 174 11.45 -13.51 9.24
CA TYR A 174 10.95 -14.50 8.30
C TYR A 174 9.41 -14.58 8.24
N LEU A 175 8.76 -14.54 9.40
CA LEU A 175 7.30 -14.65 9.51
C LEU A 175 6.57 -13.36 9.04
N CYS A 176 7.19 -12.20 9.19
CA CYS A 176 6.53 -10.90 9.00
C CYS A 176 6.97 -10.13 7.76
N ARG A 177 8.16 -10.38 7.20
CA ARG A 177 8.75 -9.57 6.11
C ARG A 177 7.97 -9.58 4.80
N ASN A 178 7.20 -10.62 4.58
CA ASN A 178 6.47 -10.85 3.35
C ASN A 178 5.02 -10.43 3.51
N PHE A 179 4.60 -9.43 2.75
CA PHE A 179 3.19 -9.19 2.46
C PHE A 179 2.75 -10.19 1.40
N GLU A 180 2.24 -11.32 1.87
CA GLU A 180 1.42 -12.19 1.05
C GLU A 180 0.07 -11.50 0.95
N ALA A 181 -0.22 -10.86 -0.18
CA ALA A 181 -1.59 -10.65 -0.61
C ALA A 181 -2.14 -12.06 -0.88
N HIS A 182 -2.58 -12.74 0.19
CA HIS A 182 -2.99 -14.13 0.13
C HIS A 182 -4.08 -14.24 -0.94
N GLY A 183 -3.86 -15.07 -1.97
CA GLY A 183 -4.71 -15.10 -3.16
C GLY A 183 -4.09 -14.53 -4.43
N LEU A 184 -2.83 -14.12 -4.40
CA LEU A 184 -2.07 -13.78 -5.60
C LEU A 184 -0.88 -14.72 -5.76
N ASP A 185 -0.48 -14.95 -7.01
CA ASP A 185 0.52 -15.96 -7.38
C ASP A 185 1.80 -15.84 -6.52
N LYS A 186 2.39 -16.99 -6.15
CA LYS A 186 3.63 -17.08 -5.34
C LYS A 186 4.82 -16.32 -5.94
N GLU A 187 4.73 -15.90 -7.19
CA GLU A 187 5.71 -15.06 -7.89
C GLU A 187 5.71 -13.59 -7.44
N ARG A 188 4.75 -13.16 -6.60
CA ARG A 188 4.51 -11.72 -6.30
C ARG A 188 4.39 -11.39 -4.82
N ILE A 189 5.26 -11.99 -4.00
CA ILE A 189 5.38 -11.65 -2.58
C ILE A 189 5.93 -10.22 -2.47
N CYS A 190 5.15 -9.27 -1.96
CA CYS A 190 5.57 -7.91 -1.66
C CYS A 190 6.30 -7.87 -0.30
N SER A 191 7.21 -6.92 -0.11
CA SER A 191 7.93 -6.69 1.13
C SER A 191 7.07 -5.78 1.96
N LEU A 192 6.60 -6.28 3.09
CA LEU A 192 5.73 -5.52 4.00
C LEU A 192 6.37 -4.19 4.42
N GLN A 193 7.70 -4.13 4.46
CA GLN A 193 8.44 -2.92 4.81
C GLN A 193 8.35 -1.80 3.75
N GLN A 194 8.13 -2.16 2.48
CA GLN A 194 8.16 -1.23 1.34
C GLN A 194 6.77 -0.84 0.87
N SER A 195 5.76 -1.70 1.02
CA SER A 195 4.40 -1.49 0.51
C SER A 195 3.37 -1.04 1.54
N ILE A 196 3.67 -1.05 2.84
CA ILE A 196 2.66 -0.73 3.85
C ILE A 196 2.48 0.78 4.03
N VAL A 197 1.22 1.18 4.12
CA VAL A 197 0.79 2.48 4.65
C VAL A 197 0.15 2.23 6.01
N THR A 198 0.58 2.98 7.02
CA THR A 198 0.03 2.85 8.38
C THR A 198 -1.36 3.46 8.44
N VAL A 199 -2.35 2.67 8.86
CA VAL A 199 -3.73 3.13 9.06
C VAL A 199 -3.84 4.10 10.23
N ASN A 200 -4.76 5.05 10.12
CA ASN A 200 -5.10 5.96 11.21
C ASN A 200 -5.96 5.23 12.24
N VAL A 201 -5.84 5.63 13.50
CA VAL A 201 -6.62 5.09 14.61
C VAL A 201 -7.12 6.23 15.49
N VAL A 202 -8.36 6.11 15.96
CA VAL A 202 -8.98 7.08 16.89
C VAL A 202 -9.44 6.39 18.15
N SER A 203 -9.49 7.10 19.28
CA SER A 203 -10.05 6.52 20.50
C SER A 203 -11.56 6.59 20.52
N ARG A 204 -12.21 5.51 20.98
CA ARG A 204 -13.69 5.42 21.12
C ARG A 204 -14.25 6.39 22.17
N SER A 205 -13.42 6.93 23.08
CA SER A 205 -13.80 7.94 24.09
C SER A 205 -12.87 9.15 24.05
N LEU A 206 -13.40 10.31 23.63
CA LEU A 206 -12.68 11.58 23.57
C LEU A 206 -12.25 12.12 24.95
N ALA A 207 -12.91 11.67 26.03
CA ALA A 207 -12.62 12.10 27.41
C ALA A 207 -11.33 11.47 27.98
N GLU A 208 -10.82 10.42 27.35
CA GLU A 208 -9.67 9.62 27.81
C GLU A 208 -8.40 9.85 26.98
N VAL A 209 -8.42 10.83 26.06
CA VAL A 209 -7.25 11.20 25.26
C VAL A 209 -6.33 12.10 26.08
N SER A 210 -5.09 11.65 26.30
CA SER A 210 -4.11 12.33 27.12
C SER A 210 -3.85 13.76 26.61
N PRO A 211 -3.80 14.76 27.52
CA PRO A 211 -3.41 16.11 27.18
C PRO A 211 -2.05 16.18 26.47
N ASN A 212 -1.14 15.22 26.70
CA ASN A 212 0.17 15.17 26.04
C ASN A 212 0.10 14.80 24.55
N LEU A 213 -0.85 13.94 24.16
CA LEU A 213 -1.14 13.63 22.75
C LEU A 213 -1.70 14.87 22.03
N LEU A 214 -2.50 15.67 22.76
CA LEU A 214 -3.10 16.91 22.26
C LEU A 214 -2.13 18.10 22.25
N ARG A 215 -1.13 18.14 23.15
CA ARG A 215 -0.20 19.28 23.30
C ARG A 215 0.92 19.30 22.26
N LYS A 216 1.24 18.15 21.67
CA LYS A 216 2.29 18.01 20.64
C LYS A 216 1.83 18.38 19.22
N ASN A 217 0.51 18.47 19.02
CA ASN A 217 -0.13 18.80 17.75
C ASN A 217 -0.74 20.22 17.72
N ARG A 218 -0.35 21.09 18.68
CA ARG A 218 -0.89 22.46 18.81
C ARG A 218 -0.30 23.48 17.82
N GLU A 219 0.62 23.09 16.95
CA GLU A 219 1.05 23.98 15.87
C GLU A 219 0.06 23.99 14.69
N ASP A 220 -0.90 23.05 14.63
CA ASP A 220 -1.99 23.03 13.63
C ASP A 220 -3.34 22.69 14.29
N GLU A 221 -4.00 23.70 14.89
CA GLU A 221 -5.19 23.52 15.75
C GLU A 221 -6.52 23.18 15.02
N ALA A 222 -6.52 22.92 13.71
CA ALA A 222 -7.75 22.56 12.98
C ALA A 222 -7.75 21.16 12.34
N LEU A 223 -6.60 20.50 12.18
CA LEU A 223 -6.43 19.31 11.31
C LEU A 223 -5.86 18.05 11.99
N SER A 224 -5.53 18.12 13.28
CA SER A 224 -4.61 17.17 13.91
C SER A 224 -5.23 16.07 14.77
N ARG A 225 -6.56 16.02 14.89
CA ARG A 225 -7.25 14.97 15.67
C ARG A 225 -7.53 13.70 14.88
N ASP A 226 -7.61 13.78 13.54
CA ASP A 226 -7.98 12.66 12.66
C ASP A 226 -6.78 11.89 12.07
N ARG A 227 -5.55 12.17 12.53
CA ARG A 227 -4.31 11.61 11.97
C ARG A 227 -3.45 10.81 12.95
N LEU A 228 -4.00 10.43 14.11
CA LEU A 228 -3.24 9.62 15.07
C LEU A 228 -2.95 8.24 14.47
N THR A 229 -1.70 7.80 14.62
CA THR A 229 -1.24 6.47 14.20
C THR A 229 -0.92 5.61 15.41
N ILE A 230 -0.77 4.30 15.23
CA ILE A 230 -0.32 3.43 16.33
C ILE A 230 1.05 3.84 16.88
N GLY A 231 1.89 4.49 16.07
CA GLY A 231 3.21 4.98 16.46
C GLY A 231 3.14 5.99 17.60
N ASP A 232 2.12 6.85 17.59
CA ASP A 232 1.91 7.88 18.60
C ASP A 232 1.56 7.25 19.97
N PHE A 233 0.71 6.22 19.96
CA PHE A 233 0.38 5.46 21.16
C PHE A 233 1.58 4.65 21.68
N LEU A 234 2.33 3.98 20.79
CA LEU A 234 3.55 3.25 21.16
C LEU A 234 4.58 4.15 21.87
N ALA A 235 4.69 5.41 21.42
CA ALA A 235 5.63 6.38 21.98
C ALA A 235 5.36 6.74 23.45
N VAL A 236 4.09 6.73 23.86
CA VAL A 236 3.68 7.12 25.22
C VAL A 236 3.55 5.93 26.18
N MET A 237 3.51 4.68 25.69
CA MET A 237 3.30 3.47 26.51
C MET A 237 4.21 3.33 27.74
N ARG A 238 5.48 3.76 27.64
CA ARG A 238 6.40 3.70 28.79
C ARG A 238 6.09 4.76 29.86
N GLY A 239 5.68 5.95 29.43
CA GLY A 239 5.46 7.10 30.31
C GLY A 239 4.03 7.19 30.85
N GLU A 240 3.07 6.59 30.18
CA GLU A 240 1.63 6.70 30.50
C GLU A 240 1.02 5.30 30.64
N PRO A 241 0.82 4.82 31.89
CA PRO A 241 0.32 3.46 32.17
C PRO A 241 -0.99 3.10 31.47
N ASN A 242 -1.91 4.06 31.32
CA ASN A 242 -3.22 3.88 30.69
C ASN A 242 -3.11 3.44 29.21
N TYR A 243 -1.99 3.73 28.54
CA TYR A 243 -1.77 3.33 27.14
C TYR A 243 -0.94 2.06 26.99
N ARG A 244 -0.56 1.40 28.10
CA ARG A 244 0.18 0.13 28.03
C ARG A 244 -0.68 -1.00 27.47
N ARG A 245 -2.01 -0.90 27.59
CA ARG A 245 -2.95 -1.94 27.18
C ARG A 245 -3.91 -1.33 26.17
N LEU A 246 -3.82 -1.79 24.93
CA LEU A 246 -4.65 -1.30 23.83
C LEU A 246 -5.51 -2.42 23.25
N ALA A 247 -6.74 -2.10 22.86
CA ALA A 247 -7.56 -2.90 21.98
C ALA A 247 -7.79 -2.14 20.68
N ILE A 248 -7.39 -2.71 19.53
CA ILE A 248 -7.55 -2.13 18.20
C ILE A 248 -8.70 -2.85 17.48
N LEU A 249 -9.79 -2.12 17.26
CA LEU A 249 -11.00 -2.59 16.61
C LEU A 249 -11.05 -2.10 15.16
N GLY A 250 -11.70 -2.85 14.28
CA GLY A 250 -11.93 -2.39 12.92
C GLY A 250 -12.68 -3.41 12.07
N ALA A 251 -13.23 -2.94 10.96
CA ALA A 251 -13.96 -3.76 10.00
C ALA A 251 -13.08 -4.86 9.35
N PRO A 252 -13.68 -5.87 8.69
CA PRO A 252 -12.95 -6.81 7.86
C PRO A 252 -12.09 -6.10 6.81
N GLY A 253 -10.89 -6.62 6.54
CA GLY A 253 -10.00 -6.02 5.54
C GLY A 253 -9.33 -4.69 5.93
N SER A 254 -9.64 -4.12 7.11
CA SER A 254 -9.07 -2.85 7.59
C SER A 254 -7.56 -2.88 7.88
N GLY A 255 -6.90 -4.03 7.74
CA GLY A 255 -5.45 -4.14 7.90
C GLY A 255 -4.94 -4.39 9.32
N LYS A 256 -5.79 -4.75 10.30
CA LYS A 256 -5.39 -5.05 11.69
C LYS A 256 -4.23 -6.05 11.80
N THR A 257 -4.38 -7.25 11.23
CA THR A 257 -3.33 -8.27 11.20
C THR A 257 -2.06 -7.77 10.49
N THR A 258 -2.22 -7.00 9.41
CA THR A 258 -1.10 -6.39 8.68
C THR A 258 -0.34 -5.39 9.56
N LEU A 259 -1.05 -4.57 10.33
CA LEU A 259 -0.49 -3.64 11.30
C LEU A 259 0.29 -4.38 12.39
N MET A 260 -0.27 -5.46 12.96
CA MET A 260 0.40 -6.28 13.98
C MET A 260 1.70 -6.91 13.46
N ARG A 261 1.69 -7.42 12.22
CA ARG A 261 2.87 -7.96 11.55
C ARG A 261 3.91 -6.87 11.27
N TYR A 262 3.48 -5.68 10.86
CA TYR A 262 4.38 -4.57 10.58
C TYR A 262 5.07 -4.06 11.84
N ILE A 263 4.34 -3.88 12.94
CA ILE A 263 4.90 -3.53 14.24
C ILE A 263 5.98 -4.57 14.61
N THR A 264 5.61 -5.86 14.59
CA THR A 264 6.53 -6.96 14.88
C THR A 264 7.80 -6.90 14.03
N LEU A 265 7.65 -6.68 12.73
CA LEU A 265 8.77 -6.59 11.79
C LEU A 265 9.69 -5.40 12.10
N MET A 266 9.14 -4.21 12.37
CA MET A 266 9.94 -3.02 12.66
C MET A 266 10.78 -3.20 13.92
N TYR A 267 10.22 -3.82 14.95
CA TYR A 267 10.97 -4.16 16.16
C TYR A 267 12.00 -5.27 15.93
N ALA A 268 11.65 -6.34 15.20
CA ALA A 268 12.57 -7.44 14.88
C ALA A 268 13.78 -6.98 14.05
N LEU A 269 13.58 -6.01 13.14
CA LEU A 269 14.64 -5.38 12.34
C LEU A 269 15.44 -4.32 13.12
N GLY A 270 15.09 -4.02 14.38
CA GLY A 270 15.72 -2.98 15.17
C GLY A 270 15.44 -1.56 14.67
N LYS A 271 14.30 -1.35 14.00
CA LYS A 271 13.88 -0.08 13.39
C LYS A 271 12.56 0.48 13.99
N PRO A 272 12.31 0.46 15.31
CA PRO A 272 11.07 0.99 15.88
C PRO A 272 10.88 2.49 15.60
N ARG A 273 11.97 3.22 15.33
CA ARG A 273 11.94 4.63 14.89
C ARG A 273 11.16 4.89 13.60
N ARG A 274 10.94 3.85 12.78
CA ARG A 274 10.06 3.94 11.60
C ARG A 274 8.58 4.02 11.98
N LEU A 275 8.20 3.48 13.13
CA LEU A 275 6.84 3.60 13.65
C LEU A 275 6.64 5.00 14.27
N HIS A 276 7.60 5.45 15.07
CA HIS A 276 7.62 6.79 15.62
C HIS A 276 9.03 7.12 16.18
N PRO A 277 9.55 8.36 16.09
CA PRO A 277 10.91 8.70 16.55
C PRO A 277 11.20 8.36 18.02
N ASN A 278 10.16 8.44 18.87
CA ASN A 278 10.22 8.13 20.30
C ASN A 278 9.65 6.74 20.66
N ALA A 279 9.45 5.87 19.67
CA ALA A 279 9.01 4.50 19.94
C ALA A 279 10.01 3.80 20.87
N PRO A 280 9.55 3.16 21.96
CA PRO A 280 10.42 2.43 22.87
C PRO A 280 11.13 1.26 22.19
N ASN A 281 12.10 0.65 22.86
CA ASN A 281 12.73 -0.59 22.39
C ASN A 281 12.10 -1.79 23.12
N PHE A 282 11.20 -2.50 22.43
CA PHE A 282 10.54 -3.70 22.92
C PHE A 282 11.05 -4.96 22.19
N ILE A 283 10.82 -6.10 22.83
CA ILE A 283 10.90 -7.45 22.30
C ILE A 283 9.47 -7.75 21.84
N PRO A 284 9.20 -7.75 20.52
CA PRO A 284 7.86 -7.97 20.00
C PRO A 284 7.52 -9.45 20.10
N VAL A 285 6.28 -9.77 20.47
CA VAL A 285 5.75 -11.13 20.54
C VAL A 285 4.38 -11.13 19.88
N LEU A 286 4.27 -11.73 18.70
CA LEU A 286 3.02 -11.82 17.94
C LEU A 286 2.40 -13.21 18.10
N LEU A 287 1.23 -13.26 18.71
CA LEU A 287 0.43 -14.48 18.89
C LEU A 287 -0.90 -14.32 18.16
N TYR A 288 -1.25 -15.32 17.36
CA TYR A 288 -2.57 -15.41 16.75
C TYR A 288 -3.49 -16.19 17.69
N LEU A 289 -4.56 -15.55 18.18
CA LEU A 289 -5.47 -16.16 19.16
C LEU A 289 -6.14 -17.42 18.61
N ARG A 290 -6.44 -17.46 17.30
CA ARG A 290 -6.88 -18.67 16.59
C ARG A 290 -5.93 -19.87 16.72
N ASP A 291 -4.63 -19.65 16.88
CA ASP A 291 -3.64 -20.72 16.92
C ASP A 291 -3.38 -21.17 18.38
N ILE A 292 -3.50 -20.24 19.34
CA ILE A 292 -3.11 -20.49 20.74
C ILE A 292 -4.28 -20.76 21.69
N HIS A 293 -5.53 -20.43 21.33
CA HIS A 293 -6.68 -20.59 22.24
C HIS A 293 -6.83 -22.02 22.77
N GLY A 294 -6.57 -23.03 21.95
CA GLY A 294 -6.65 -24.43 22.36
C GLY A 294 -5.71 -24.81 23.52
N TYR A 295 -4.56 -24.14 23.65
CA TYR A 295 -3.65 -24.32 24.80
C TYR A 295 -4.21 -23.68 26.08
N ILE A 296 -4.79 -22.49 25.93
CA ILE A 296 -5.42 -21.73 27.03
C ILE A 296 -6.62 -22.49 27.58
N LEU A 297 -7.47 -23.05 26.71
CA LEU A 297 -8.66 -23.79 27.13
C LEU A 297 -8.32 -25.10 27.86
N LYS A 298 -7.27 -25.81 27.40
CA LYS A 298 -6.81 -27.05 28.05
C LYS A 298 -6.17 -26.80 29.41
N ASN A 299 -5.47 -25.69 29.56
CA ASN A 299 -4.86 -25.28 30.82
C ASN A 299 -5.15 -23.81 31.10
N PRO A 300 -6.29 -23.49 31.73
CA PRO A 300 -6.66 -22.12 32.04
C PRO A 300 -5.66 -21.39 32.96
N ASP A 301 -4.84 -22.11 33.73
CA ASP A 301 -3.86 -21.51 34.63
C ASP A 301 -2.45 -21.42 34.00
N LEU A 302 -2.34 -21.71 32.70
CA LEU A 302 -1.10 -21.56 31.93
C LEU A 302 -0.65 -20.09 31.95
N SER A 303 0.54 -19.81 32.48
CA SER A 303 1.10 -18.46 32.46
C SER A 303 1.48 -18.04 31.03
N LEU A 304 1.47 -16.73 30.76
CA LEU A 304 1.95 -16.19 29.49
C LEU A 304 3.41 -16.60 29.24
N ALA A 305 4.27 -16.60 30.25
CA ALA A 305 5.67 -16.99 30.11
C ALA A 305 5.84 -18.45 29.66
N ASP A 306 5.03 -19.37 30.20
CA ASP A 306 5.05 -20.78 29.84
C ASP A 306 4.47 -21.01 28.44
N LEU A 307 3.36 -20.32 28.10
CA LEU A 307 2.79 -20.32 26.76
C LEU A 307 3.84 -19.88 25.72
N LEU A 308 4.54 -18.76 25.97
CA LEU A 308 5.57 -18.25 25.06
C LEU A 308 6.75 -19.21 24.90
N THR A 309 7.13 -19.88 25.99
CA THR A 309 8.20 -20.88 26.00
C THR A 309 7.84 -22.07 25.10
N GLN A 310 6.60 -22.58 25.19
CA GLN A 310 6.09 -23.66 24.35
C GLN A 310 5.94 -23.21 22.90
N TRP A 311 5.28 -22.07 22.68
CA TRP A 311 5.02 -21.51 21.37
C TRP A 311 6.30 -21.27 20.56
N VAL A 312 7.36 -20.72 21.17
CA VAL A 312 8.63 -20.47 20.46
C VAL A 312 9.32 -21.76 19.99
N GLN A 313 9.18 -22.86 20.74
CA GLN A 313 9.73 -24.15 20.33
C GLN A 313 9.02 -24.68 19.08
N GLU A 314 7.71 -24.47 18.99
CA GLU A 314 6.88 -24.88 17.86
C GLU A 314 7.04 -23.99 16.61
N LEU A 315 7.67 -22.81 16.73
CA LEU A 315 7.89 -21.89 15.61
C LEU A 315 8.75 -22.49 14.48
N GLN A 316 9.50 -23.58 14.69
CA GLN A 316 10.32 -24.23 13.66
C GLN A 316 9.99 -25.71 13.51
N ARG A 317 9.86 -26.17 12.26
CA ARG A 317 9.67 -27.59 11.93
C ARG A 317 10.96 -28.40 11.91
N THR A 318 12.13 -27.76 11.80
CA THR A 318 13.43 -28.43 11.62
C THR A 318 14.33 -28.39 12.86
N GLN A 319 14.47 -27.23 13.51
CA GLN A 319 15.22 -27.09 14.77
C GLN A 319 14.47 -26.15 15.72
N PRO A 320 13.90 -26.64 16.84
CA PRO A 320 13.17 -25.79 17.77
C PRO A 320 14.10 -24.72 18.36
N LEU A 321 13.56 -23.51 18.55
CA LEU A 321 14.25 -22.48 19.30
C LEU A 321 14.12 -22.80 20.79
N GLU A 322 15.24 -23.02 21.46
CA GLU A 322 15.24 -23.28 22.90
C GLU A 322 15.51 -21.98 23.67
N PRO A 323 14.47 -21.35 24.27
CA PRO A 323 14.69 -20.21 25.15
C PRO A 323 15.45 -20.64 26.41
N PRO A 324 16.40 -19.84 26.92
CA PRO A 324 16.99 -20.07 28.23
C PRO A 324 15.90 -20.16 29.32
N LYS A 325 16.11 -20.99 30.34
CA LYS A 325 15.12 -21.20 31.41
C LYS A 325 14.64 -19.86 32.01
N GLY A 326 13.33 -19.64 32.04
CA GLY A 326 12.69 -18.43 32.57
C GLY A 326 13.01 -17.15 31.78
N TRP A 327 13.45 -17.25 30.53
CA TRP A 327 13.81 -16.06 29.73
C TRP A 327 12.61 -15.14 29.51
N PHE A 328 11.45 -15.69 29.11
CA PHE A 328 10.24 -14.90 28.87
C PHE A 328 9.71 -14.25 30.15
N ASP A 329 9.60 -15.00 31.25
CA ASP A 329 9.18 -14.46 32.56
C ASP A 329 10.04 -13.26 32.99
N ARG A 330 11.37 -13.38 32.94
CA ARG A 330 12.28 -12.26 33.25
C ARG A 330 12.12 -11.07 32.32
N LYS A 331 11.77 -11.27 31.04
CA LYS A 331 11.61 -10.17 30.07
C LYS A 331 10.27 -9.48 30.18
N LEU A 332 9.20 -10.23 30.45
CA LEU A 332 7.87 -9.71 30.75
C LEU A 332 7.94 -8.81 32.00
N ARG A 333 8.48 -9.32 33.12
CA ARG A 333 8.63 -8.56 34.38
C ARG A 333 9.60 -7.37 34.30
N ALA A 334 10.41 -7.27 33.25
CA ALA A 334 11.37 -6.18 33.07
C ALA A 334 10.91 -5.13 32.04
N HIS A 335 9.61 -5.09 31.68
CA HIS A 335 9.01 -4.15 30.70
C HIS A 335 9.63 -4.18 29.31
N HIS A 336 10.29 -5.27 28.97
CA HIS A 336 11.00 -5.35 27.71
C HIS A 336 10.13 -5.91 26.59
N CYS A 337 8.93 -6.40 26.88
CA CYS A 337 8.09 -7.07 25.89
C CYS A 337 6.93 -6.18 25.39
N LEU A 338 6.60 -6.35 24.11
CA LEU A 338 5.36 -5.87 23.50
C LEU A 338 4.58 -7.09 23.03
N ILE A 339 3.48 -7.40 23.70
CA ILE A 339 2.63 -8.56 23.44
C ILE A 339 1.53 -8.15 22.48
N LEU A 340 1.52 -8.76 21.31
CA LEU A 340 0.62 -8.50 20.20
C LEU A 340 -0.30 -9.72 20.05
N LEU A 341 -1.56 -9.59 20.47
CA LEU A 341 -2.58 -10.63 20.44
C LEU A 341 -3.53 -10.37 19.26
N ASP A 342 -3.41 -11.13 18.18
CA ASP A 342 -4.17 -10.88 16.95
C ASP A 342 -5.40 -11.79 16.85
N GLY A 343 -6.56 -11.19 16.57
CA GLY A 343 -7.78 -11.87 16.12
C GLY A 343 -8.63 -12.50 17.22
N LEU A 344 -9.06 -11.73 18.23
CA LEU A 344 -9.98 -12.25 19.26
C LEU A 344 -11.32 -12.71 18.67
N ASP A 345 -11.78 -12.04 17.60
CA ASP A 345 -13.00 -12.38 16.85
C ASP A 345 -12.89 -13.72 16.09
N GLU A 346 -11.67 -14.21 15.85
CA GLU A 346 -11.46 -15.47 15.12
C GLU A 346 -11.77 -16.72 15.97
N ILE A 347 -11.93 -16.55 17.29
CA ILE A 347 -12.43 -17.63 18.17
C ILE A 347 -13.94 -17.70 18.00
N ALA A 348 -14.40 -18.76 17.33
CA ALA A 348 -15.78 -18.93 16.91
C ALA A 348 -16.77 -19.06 18.08
N ASP A 349 -16.43 -19.87 19.09
CA ASP A 349 -17.28 -20.14 20.25
C ASP A 349 -17.21 -18.96 21.24
N ARG A 350 -18.37 -18.43 21.63
CA ARG A 350 -18.45 -17.26 22.51
C ARG A 350 -17.92 -17.56 23.91
N THR A 351 -18.18 -18.75 24.43
CA THR A 351 -17.74 -19.16 25.78
C THR A 351 -16.22 -19.31 25.81
N GLU A 352 -15.65 -19.97 24.81
CA GLU A 352 -14.20 -20.08 24.64
C GLU A 352 -13.56 -18.70 24.49
N ARG A 353 -14.14 -17.81 23.67
CA ARG A 353 -13.66 -16.43 23.50
C ARG A 353 -13.67 -15.66 24.83
N GLN A 354 -14.73 -15.79 25.62
CA GLN A 354 -14.82 -15.19 26.96
C GLN A 354 -13.79 -15.79 27.92
N GLN A 355 -13.53 -17.09 27.86
CA GLN A 355 -12.49 -17.74 28.66
C GLN A 355 -11.09 -17.24 28.28
N VAL A 356 -10.81 -17.08 27.00
CA VAL A 356 -9.56 -16.49 26.51
C VAL A 356 -9.44 -15.03 26.93
N SER A 357 -10.51 -14.23 26.83
CA SER A 357 -10.53 -12.84 27.29
C SER A 357 -10.22 -12.73 28.80
N ARG A 358 -10.87 -13.55 29.64
CA ARG A 358 -10.57 -13.64 31.08
C ARG A 358 -9.13 -14.08 31.36
N TRP A 359 -8.59 -14.98 30.52
CA TRP A 359 -7.19 -15.37 30.63
C TRP A 359 -6.27 -14.18 30.30
N VAL A 360 -6.55 -13.43 29.22
CA VAL A 360 -5.81 -12.23 28.85
C VAL A 360 -5.87 -11.17 29.96
N ASP A 361 -7.04 -10.89 30.53
CA ASP A 361 -7.18 -9.98 31.69
C ASP A 361 -6.26 -10.40 32.84
N ARG A 362 -6.23 -11.70 33.19
CA ARG A 362 -5.32 -12.21 34.22
C ARG A 362 -3.84 -12.00 33.87
N GLN A 363 -3.46 -12.17 32.60
CA GLN A 363 -2.08 -11.91 32.18
C GLN A 363 -1.74 -10.42 32.20
N MET A 364 -2.67 -9.56 31.80
CA MET A 364 -2.50 -8.11 31.89
C MET A 364 -2.36 -7.65 33.35
N TYR A 365 -3.07 -8.28 34.27
CA TYR A 365 -2.95 -8.05 35.71
C TYR A 365 -1.62 -8.56 36.28
N GLU A 366 -1.21 -9.79 35.94
CA GLU A 366 0.05 -10.37 36.42
C GLU A 366 1.30 -9.63 35.90
N TYR A 367 1.23 -9.16 34.65
CA TYR A 367 2.29 -8.41 33.98
C TYR A 367 1.85 -6.97 33.72
N ASP A 368 1.40 -6.28 34.76
CA ASP A 368 0.86 -4.91 34.76
C ASP A 368 1.78 -3.86 34.11
N GLU A 369 3.08 -4.14 34.10
CA GLU A 369 4.04 -3.24 33.50
C GLU A 369 4.51 -3.63 32.07
N THR A 370 3.92 -4.69 31.49
CA THR A 370 4.13 -5.11 30.10
C THR A 370 3.15 -4.41 29.15
N ALA A 371 3.61 -4.09 27.93
CA ALA A 371 2.76 -3.52 26.90
C ALA A 371 1.97 -4.62 26.16
N PHE A 372 0.66 -4.43 26.02
CA PHE A 372 -0.26 -5.32 25.32
C PHE A 372 -1.03 -4.56 24.25
N ILE A 373 -1.18 -5.19 23.09
CA ILE A 373 -2.08 -4.75 22.02
C ILE A 373 -2.88 -5.98 21.60
N LEU A 374 -4.20 -5.88 21.68
CA LEU A 374 -5.14 -6.90 21.18
C LEU A 374 -5.88 -6.36 19.96
N THR A 375 -6.14 -7.19 18.95
CA THR A 375 -7.01 -6.84 17.83
C THR A 375 -8.30 -7.64 17.86
N SER A 376 -9.39 -7.02 17.41
CA SER A 376 -10.66 -7.70 17.21
C SER A 376 -11.55 -6.93 16.23
N ARG A 377 -12.73 -7.49 15.93
CA ARG A 377 -13.86 -6.73 15.38
C ARG A 377 -14.71 -6.14 16.50
N PRO A 378 -15.48 -5.08 16.25
CA PRO A 378 -16.32 -4.46 17.28
C PRO A 378 -17.23 -5.45 18.01
N LEU A 379 -18.00 -6.26 17.26
CA LEU A 379 -18.93 -7.22 17.87
C LEU A 379 -18.20 -8.33 18.65
N GLY A 380 -17.17 -8.91 18.05
CA GLY A 380 -16.38 -9.97 18.68
C GLY A 380 -15.72 -9.53 20.00
N TYR A 381 -15.31 -8.26 20.08
CA TYR A 381 -14.78 -7.65 21.30
C TYR A 381 -15.88 -7.33 22.30
N ASP A 382 -16.99 -6.70 21.89
CA ASP A 382 -18.05 -6.28 22.81
C ASP A 382 -18.68 -7.50 23.54
N GLU A 383 -18.74 -8.68 22.90
CA GLU A 383 -19.21 -9.93 23.53
C GLU A 383 -18.24 -10.56 24.55
N ALA A 384 -16.94 -10.24 24.44
CA ALA A 384 -15.86 -10.78 25.24
C ALA A 384 -14.93 -9.66 25.73
N LYS A 385 -15.52 -8.54 26.13
CA LYS A 385 -14.81 -7.30 26.45
C LYS A 385 -13.87 -7.51 27.64
N LEU A 386 -12.61 -7.07 27.47
CA LEU A 386 -11.61 -7.06 28.54
C LEU A 386 -12.08 -6.17 29.69
N GLN A 387 -11.81 -6.60 30.92
CA GLN A 387 -12.23 -5.91 32.15
C GLN A 387 -11.11 -5.03 32.74
N GLU A 388 -9.86 -5.28 32.38
CA GLU A 388 -8.74 -4.41 32.74
C GLU A 388 -8.86 -3.01 32.09
N ASP A 389 -8.10 -2.03 32.60
CA ASP A 389 -8.03 -0.69 32.02
C ASP A 389 -7.33 -0.73 30.65
N VAL A 390 -8.14 -0.89 29.60
CA VAL A 390 -7.70 -1.07 28.21
C VAL A 390 -8.23 0.07 27.36
N GLN A 391 -7.33 0.82 26.75
CA GLN A 391 -7.70 1.87 25.80
C GLN A 391 -8.21 1.23 24.50
N VAL A 392 -9.46 1.53 24.13
CA VAL A 392 -10.04 1.06 22.87
C VAL A 392 -9.81 2.08 21.76
N LEU A 393 -9.18 1.61 20.69
CA LEU A 393 -8.89 2.33 19.47
C LEU A 393 -9.65 1.71 18.29
N GLU A 394 -10.13 2.53 17.36
CA GLU A 394 -10.82 2.11 16.15
C GLU A 394 -10.00 2.51 14.92
N VAL A 395 -9.74 1.54 14.04
CA VAL A 395 -9.08 1.74 12.75
C VAL A 395 -10.00 2.54 11.84
N GLN A 396 -9.48 3.64 11.30
CA GLN A 396 -10.20 4.48 10.35
C GLN A 396 -10.03 3.97 8.91
N PRO A 397 -10.99 4.26 8.02
CA PRO A 397 -10.81 4.10 6.57
C PRO A 397 -9.57 4.85 6.08
N LEU A 398 -8.95 4.36 5.01
CA LEU A 398 -7.82 5.04 4.38
C LEU A 398 -8.27 6.40 3.86
N THR A 399 -7.48 7.44 4.15
CA THR A 399 -7.66 8.75 3.53
C THR A 399 -7.17 8.72 2.07
N GLU A 400 -7.54 9.72 1.27
CA GLU A 400 -7.06 9.85 -0.11
C GLU A 400 -5.53 9.87 -0.19
N GLU A 401 -4.85 10.51 0.76
CA GLU A 401 -3.38 10.51 0.81
C GLU A 401 -2.81 9.12 1.10
N GLN A 402 -3.47 8.37 1.98
CA GLN A 402 -3.05 7.00 2.29
C GLN A 402 -3.33 6.05 1.12
N ILE A 403 -4.40 6.28 0.36
CA ILE A 403 -4.70 5.54 -0.88
C ILE A 403 -3.61 5.84 -1.92
N GLU A 404 -3.28 7.10 -2.17
CA GLU A 404 -2.22 7.52 -3.09
C GLU A 404 -0.86 6.92 -2.70
N GLU A 405 -0.47 7.06 -1.43
CA GLU A 405 0.78 6.50 -0.91
C GLU A 405 0.81 4.97 -1.07
N PHE A 406 -0.30 4.30 -0.79
CA PHE A 406 -0.40 2.84 -0.90
C PHE A 406 -0.23 2.40 -2.35
N VAL A 407 -0.96 3.05 -3.28
CA VAL A 407 -0.90 2.74 -4.71
C VAL A 407 0.51 2.99 -5.24
N GLN A 408 1.14 4.10 -4.87
CA GLN A 408 2.52 4.42 -5.24
C GLN A 408 3.50 3.34 -4.77
N ASN A 409 3.48 3.03 -3.47
CA ASN A 409 4.37 2.04 -2.88
C ASN A 409 4.17 0.65 -3.50
N TRP A 410 2.91 0.28 -3.75
CA TRP A 410 2.55 -0.99 -4.36
C TRP A 410 3.06 -1.10 -5.80
N TYR A 411 2.94 -0.06 -6.62
CA TYR A 411 3.40 -0.07 -8.01
C TYR A 411 4.92 -0.05 -8.13
N VAL A 412 5.62 0.78 -7.34
CA VAL A 412 7.08 0.84 -7.32
C VAL A 412 7.66 -0.54 -6.97
N GLU A 413 7.09 -1.18 -5.94
CA GLU A 413 7.52 -2.51 -5.54
C GLU A 413 7.20 -3.57 -6.60
N SER A 414 6.00 -3.51 -7.19
CA SER A 414 5.56 -4.45 -8.22
C SER A 414 6.43 -4.36 -9.48
N GLU A 415 6.79 -3.15 -9.91
CA GLU A 415 7.66 -2.90 -11.07
C GLU A 415 9.11 -3.34 -10.82
N ALA A 416 9.68 -3.01 -9.67
CA ALA A 416 11.02 -3.45 -9.30
C ALA A 416 11.13 -5.00 -9.36
N LYS A 417 10.10 -5.69 -8.89
CA LYS A 417 10.04 -7.16 -8.87
C LYS A 417 9.82 -7.77 -10.24
N SER A 418 8.90 -7.25 -11.06
CA SER A 418 8.69 -7.78 -12.42
C SER A 418 9.94 -7.65 -13.27
N GLN A 419 10.70 -6.58 -13.10
CA GLN A 419 11.92 -6.33 -13.86
C GLN A 419 13.16 -7.01 -13.26
N ARG A 420 13.06 -7.60 -12.06
CA ARG A 420 14.19 -8.13 -11.25
C ARG A 420 15.31 -7.09 -11.10
N ARG A 421 14.95 -5.83 -10.95
CA ARG A 421 15.88 -4.69 -10.85
C ARG A 421 15.77 -4.04 -9.47
N GLU A 422 16.85 -3.36 -9.07
CA GLU A 422 16.74 -2.36 -8.00
C GLU A 422 15.89 -1.19 -8.51
N VAL A 423 15.27 -0.46 -7.58
CA VAL A 423 14.46 0.72 -7.92
C VAL A 423 15.36 1.75 -8.61
N ASP A 424 15.16 1.94 -9.91
CA ASP A 424 15.84 2.92 -10.75
C ASP A 424 14.84 3.95 -11.32
N LEU A 425 15.34 4.92 -12.09
CA LEU A 425 14.49 5.97 -12.67
C LEU A 425 13.39 5.40 -13.58
N GLY A 426 13.66 4.32 -14.32
CA GLY A 426 12.68 3.71 -15.22
C GLY A 426 11.56 3.01 -14.45
N VAL A 427 11.90 2.29 -13.37
CA VAL A 427 10.91 1.70 -12.46
C VAL A 427 9.98 2.76 -11.88
N TRP A 428 10.52 3.93 -11.49
CA TRP A 428 9.72 5.04 -11.00
C TRP A 428 8.80 5.63 -12.06
N GLU A 429 9.30 5.89 -13.27
CA GLU A 429 8.50 6.44 -14.39
C GLU A 429 7.36 5.49 -14.79
N ASP A 430 7.62 4.18 -14.83
CA ASP A 430 6.59 3.19 -15.15
C ASP A 430 5.55 3.05 -14.02
N ALA A 431 5.99 3.05 -12.77
CA ALA A 431 5.09 3.04 -11.61
C ALA A 431 4.21 4.29 -11.57
N ASP A 432 4.81 5.48 -11.68
CA ASP A 432 4.11 6.78 -11.65
C ASP A 432 3.02 6.88 -12.72
N ARG A 433 3.30 6.38 -13.93
CA ARG A 433 2.30 6.31 -15.01
C ARG A 433 1.07 5.47 -14.62
N GLN A 434 1.29 4.31 -14.00
CA GLN A 434 0.24 3.40 -13.58
C GLN A 434 -0.53 3.91 -12.38
N VAL A 435 0.16 4.55 -11.44
CA VAL A 435 -0.41 5.18 -10.24
C VAL A 435 -1.39 6.28 -10.64
N LYS A 436 -0.95 7.21 -11.49
CA LYS A 436 -1.80 8.31 -11.98
C LYS A 436 -3.07 7.80 -12.64
N ARG A 437 -2.93 6.81 -13.52
CA ARG A 437 -4.08 6.19 -14.19
C ARG A 437 -5.07 5.59 -13.18
N LEU A 438 -4.58 4.77 -12.25
CA LEU A 438 -5.44 4.11 -11.28
C LEU A 438 -6.13 5.11 -10.34
N LEU A 439 -5.40 6.10 -9.82
CA LEU A 439 -5.97 7.11 -8.92
C LEU A 439 -7.06 7.91 -9.61
N ALA A 440 -6.84 8.28 -10.87
CA ALA A 440 -7.84 8.99 -11.65
C ALA A 440 -9.11 8.15 -11.91
N GLU A 441 -8.95 6.85 -12.19
CA GLU A 441 -10.07 5.91 -12.31
C GLU A 441 -10.84 5.75 -10.97
N ILE A 442 -10.15 5.70 -9.82
CA ILE A 442 -10.77 5.66 -8.49
C ILE A 442 -11.53 6.95 -8.19
N GLN A 443 -10.91 8.11 -8.46
CA GLN A 443 -11.49 9.42 -8.15
C GLN A 443 -12.70 9.75 -9.03
N GLY A 444 -12.74 9.25 -10.26
CA GLY A 444 -13.89 9.41 -11.17
C GLY A 444 -15.18 8.69 -10.71
N HIS A 445 -15.07 7.71 -9.80
CA HIS A 445 -16.18 6.85 -9.39
C HIS A 445 -16.33 6.74 -7.86
N GLU A 446 -17.40 7.32 -7.32
CA GLU A 446 -17.72 7.33 -5.87
C GLU A 446 -17.68 5.93 -5.24
N ALA A 447 -18.35 4.94 -5.83
CA ALA A 447 -18.36 3.57 -5.32
C ALA A 447 -16.95 2.91 -5.30
N LEU A 448 -16.05 3.29 -6.21
CA LEU A 448 -14.67 2.80 -6.21
C LEU A 448 -13.84 3.48 -5.12
N ARG A 449 -14.08 4.77 -4.88
CA ARG A 449 -13.45 5.54 -3.80
C ARG A 449 -13.81 4.98 -2.44
N ASP A 450 -15.11 4.72 -2.21
CA ASP A 450 -15.58 4.10 -0.97
C ASP A 450 -14.94 2.72 -0.75
N MET A 451 -14.84 1.93 -1.81
CA MET A 451 -14.16 0.64 -1.77
C MET A 451 -12.65 0.78 -1.50
N ALA A 452 -11.98 1.73 -2.15
CA ALA A 452 -10.55 1.99 -2.02
C ALA A 452 -10.15 2.44 -0.60
N SER A 453 -11.10 2.99 0.18
CA SER A 453 -10.88 3.29 1.59
C SER A 453 -10.58 2.05 2.45
N ASN A 454 -10.95 0.85 1.97
CA ASN A 454 -10.60 -0.42 2.61
C ASN A 454 -9.28 -0.98 2.01
N PRO A 455 -8.21 -1.17 2.81
CA PRO A 455 -6.91 -1.63 2.32
C PRO A 455 -6.95 -2.94 1.54
N LEU A 456 -7.79 -3.90 1.96
CA LEU A 456 -7.93 -5.18 1.25
C LEU A 456 -8.50 -4.96 -0.15
N LEU A 457 -9.54 -4.14 -0.26
CA LEU A 457 -10.21 -3.91 -1.54
C LEU A 457 -9.35 -3.03 -2.45
N LEU A 458 -8.67 -2.01 -1.93
CA LEU A 458 -7.67 -1.25 -2.67
C LEU A 458 -6.58 -2.15 -3.25
N THR A 459 -6.09 -3.12 -2.47
CA THR A 459 -5.12 -4.12 -2.96
C THR A 459 -5.71 -4.92 -4.12
N MET A 460 -6.99 -5.30 -4.07
CA MET A 460 -7.67 -6.02 -5.15
C MET A 460 -7.86 -5.16 -6.39
N ILE A 461 -8.28 -3.90 -6.24
CA ILE A 461 -8.42 -2.94 -7.35
C ILE A 461 -7.07 -2.75 -8.06
N ALA A 462 -6.00 -2.44 -7.31
CA ALA A 462 -4.65 -2.25 -7.88
C ALA A 462 -4.16 -3.51 -8.59
N THR A 463 -4.48 -4.69 -8.04
CA THR A 463 -4.14 -5.97 -8.64
C THR A 463 -4.85 -6.21 -9.98
N VAL A 464 -6.17 -5.94 -10.04
CA VAL A 464 -6.96 -6.10 -11.26
C VAL A 464 -6.49 -5.08 -12.31
N HIS A 465 -6.30 -3.82 -11.92
CA HIS A 465 -5.80 -2.76 -12.80
C HIS A 465 -4.46 -3.15 -13.44
N ARG A 466 -3.47 -3.57 -12.64
CA ARG A 466 -2.16 -4.02 -13.16
C ARG A 466 -2.28 -5.20 -14.12
N ARG A 467 -3.22 -6.12 -13.91
CA ARG A 467 -3.39 -7.30 -14.77
C ARG A 467 -3.89 -6.93 -16.16
N PHE A 468 -4.79 -5.97 -16.25
CA PHE A 468 -5.44 -5.58 -17.51
C PHE A 468 -4.93 -4.25 -18.08
N ASP A 469 -3.95 -3.62 -17.42
CA ASP A 469 -3.42 -2.28 -17.72
C ASP A 469 -4.46 -1.14 -17.57
N ARG A 470 -5.67 -1.46 -17.11
CA ARG A 470 -6.81 -0.56 -16.84
C ARG A 470 -7.84 -1.29 -15.99
N LEU A 471 -8.75 -0.58 -15.32
CA LEU A 471 -9.93 -1.22 -14.74
C LEU A 471 -10.92 -1.62 -15.85
N PRO A 472 -11.69 -2.71 -15.65
CA PRO A 472 -12.79 -3.07 -16.56
C PRO A 472 -13.77 -1.90 -16.75
N PHE A 473 -14.26 -1.73 -17.98
CA PHE A 473 -15.15 -0.60 -18.31
C PHE A 473 -16.48 -0.66 -17.57
N LYS A 474 -16.98 -1.87 -17.30
CA LYS A 474 -18.19 -2.06 -16.51
C LYS A 474 -17.80 -2.39 -15.08
N ARG A 475 -18.39 -1.67 -14.11
CA ARG A 475 -18.19 -1.94 -12.69
C ARG A 475 -18.46 -3.40 -12.34
N ILE A 476 -19.48 -4.00 -12.95
CA ILE A 476 -19.81 -5.41 -12.69
C ILE A 476 -18.68 -6.39 -13.08
N GLU A 477 -17.91 -6.09 -14.13
CA GLU A 477 -16.75 -6.89 -14.54
C GLU A 477 -15.60 -6.76 -13.52
N LEU A 478 -15.42 -5.57 -12.93
CA LEU A 478 -14.45 -5.38 -11.84
C LEU A 478 -14.82 -6.24 -10.63
N TYR A 479 -16.07 -6.21 -10.17
CA TYR A 479 -16.53 -7.06 -9.08
C TYR A 479 -16.38 -8.56 -9.40
N ASP A 480 -16.65 -8.94 -10.65
CA ASP A 480 -16.47 -10.31 -11.14
C ASP A 480 -15.02 -10.77 -11.01
N GLU A 481 -14.07 -9.96 -11.48
CA GLU A 481 -12.63 -10.24 -11.40
C GLU A 481 -12.13 -10.25 -9.95
N ILE A 482 -12.59 -9.32 -9.10
CA ILE A 482 -12.23 -9.31 -7.68
C ILE A 482 -12.77 -10.58 -6.98
N CYS A 483 -14.03 -10.95 -7.21
CA CYS A 483 -14.62 -12.18 -6.66
C CYS A 483 -13.87 -13.42 -7.13
N GLN A 484 -13.49 -13.47 -8.41
CA GLN A 484 -12.71 -14.55 -8.99
C GLN A 484 -11.36 -14.69 -8.27
N VAL A 485 -10.63 -13.59 -8.07
CA VAL A 485 -9.34 -13.59 -7.35
C VAL A 485 -9.52 -14.08 -5.90
N LEU A 486 -10.53 -13.58 -5.18
CA LEU A 486 -10.79 -13.93 -3.78
C LEU A 486 -11.20 -15.40 -3.60
N LEU A 487 -12.06 -15.94 -4.46
CA LEU A 487 -12.62 -17.30 -4.32
C LEU A 487 -11.72 -18.43 -4.82
N GLU A 488 -10.88 -18.15 -5.81
CA GLU A 488 -10.12 -19.19 -6.52
C GLU A 488 -8.66 -19.30 -6.06
N LYS A 489 -7.96 -18.16 -5.97
CA LYS A 489 -6.52 -18.17 -5.78
C LYS A 489 -6.10 -18.26 -4.31
N ARG A 490 -6.93 -17.75 -3.38
CA ARG A 490 -6.61 -17.73 -1.95
C ARG A 490 -6.65 -19.12 -1.30
N GLN A 491 -7.54 -20.01 -1.79
CA GLN A 491 -7.57 -21.42 -1.38
C GLN A 491 -6.35 -22.20 -1.86
N ARG A 492 -5.94 -22.02 -3.12
CA ARG A 492 -4.74 -22.68 -3.68
C ARG A 492 -3.46 -22.26 -2.94
N ALA A 493 -3.35 -20.97 -2.57
CA ALA A 493 -2.22 -20.47 -1.81
C ALA A 493 -2.08 -21.13 -0.43
N LYS A 494 -3.21 -21.45 0.24
CA LYS A 494 -3.25 -22.18 1.52
C LYS A 494 -3.19 -23.71 1.37
N GLY A 495 -3.05 -24.23 0.15
CA GLY A 495 -2.89 -25.67 -0.11
C GLY A 495 -4.15 -26.52 0.13
N LEU A 496 -5.34 -25.90 0.11
CA LEU A 496 -6.61 -26.60 0.29
C LEU A 496 -7.10 -27.18 -1.04
N PRO A 497 -7.40 -28.49 -1.14
CA PRO A 497 -7.95 -29.09 -2.36
C PRO A 497 -9.36 -28.55 -2.61
N ASP A 498 -9.58 -28.05 -3.83
CA ASP A 498 -10.82 -27.37 -4.19
C ASP A 498 -11.81 -28.32 -4.85
N VAL A 499 -13.03 -28.36 -4.30
CA VAL A 499 -14.14 -29.20 -4.82
C VAL A 499 -15.04 -28.36 -5.73
N LEU A 500 -15.02 -27.02 -5.60
CA LEU A 500 -15.90 -26.10 -6.31
C LEU A 500 -15.09 -24.97 -6.96
N THR A 501 -15.36 -24.64 -8.22
CA THR A 501 -14.73 -23.50 -8.90
C THR A 501 -15.19 -22.16 -8.29
N ALA A 502 -14.49 -21.05 -8.57
CA ALA A 502 -14.92 -19.74 -8.07
C ALA A 502 -16.32 -19.35 -8.58
N SER A 503 -16.62 -19.63 -9.86
CA SER A 503 -17.95 -19.41 -10.43
C SER A 503 -19.04 -20.21 -9.70
N GLN A 504 -18.77 -21.47 -9.33
CA GLN A 504 -19.70 -22.29 -8.56
C GLN A 504 -19.93 -21.71 -7.15
N LYS A 505 -18.84 -21.36 -6.44
CA LYS A 505 -18.92 -20.71 -5.11
C LYS A 505 -19.71 -19.41 -5.16
N ARG A 506 -19.49 -18.59 -6.20
CA ARG A 506 -20.23 -17.36 -6.43
C ARG A 506 -21.72 -17.63 -6.62
N SER A 507 -22.07 -18.61 -7.46
CA SER A 507 -23.47 -18.99 -7.70
C SER A 507 -24.19 -19.50 -6.45
N ILE A 508 -23.45 -20.10 -5.51
CA ILE A 508 -23.98 -20.52 -4.21
C ILE A 508 -24.26 -19.30 -3.29
N LEU A 509 -23.41 -18.27 -3.33
CA LEU A 509 -23.53 -17.08 -2.47
C LEU A 509 -24.56 -16.05 -2.98
N GLN A 510 -24.80 -16.01 -4.28
CA GLN A 510 -25.76 -15.12 -4.95
C GLN A 510 -27.17 -15.05 -4.29
N PRO A 511 -27.89 -16.16 -4.05
CA PRO A 511 -29.21 -16.11 -3.43
C PRO A 511 -29.18 -15.63 -1.97
N LEU A 512 -28.10 -15.95 -1.25
CA LEU A 512 -27.92 -15.49 0.12
C LEU A 512 -27.75 -13.97 0.13
N ALA A 513 -26.90 -13.42 -0.74
CA ALA A 513 -26.73 -11.97 -0.85
C ALA A 513 -28.05 -11.25 -1.18
N LEU A 514 -28.86 -11.81 -2.09
CA LEU A 514 -30.17 -11.25 -2.43
C LEU A 514 -31.14 -11.28 -1.24
N ASP A 515 -31.15 -12.37 -0.46
CA ASP A 515 -31.95 -12.47 0.76
C ASP A 515 -31.54 -11.41 1.80
N LEU A 516 -30.23 -11.20 2.00
CA LEU A 516 -29.71 -10.18 2.91
C LEU A 516 -30.11 -8.75 2.48
N MET A 517 -30.06 -8.46 1.18
CA MET A 517 -30.53 -7.18 0.64
C MET A 517 -32.03 -6.97 0.90
N CYS A 518 -32.84 -8.03 0.78
CA CYS A 518 -34.27 -7.97 1.11
C CYS A 518 -34.52 -7.74 2.61
N ARG A 519 -33.71 -8.33 3.49
CA ARG A 519 -33.78 -8.17 4.95
C ARG A 519 -33.16 -6.87 5.47
N LYS A 520 -32.49 -6.08 4.61
CA LYS A 520 -31.74 -4.87 4.97
C LYS A 520 -30.69 -5.12 6.08
N THR A 521 -29.97 -6.23 5.97
CA THR A 521 -28.92 -6.60 6.91
C THR A 521 -27.66 -7.00 6.15
N GLN A 522 -26.51 -6.91 6.81
CA GLN A 522 -25.23 -7.47 6.34
C GLN A 522 -24.87 -8.78 7.07
N GLN A 523 -25.52 -9.01 8.23
CA GLN A 523 -25.28 -10.13 9.12
C GLN A 523 -26.33 -11.23 8.91
N PHE A 524 -25.91 -12.47 9.07
CA PHE A 524 -26.77 -13.65 9.00
C PHE A 524 -26.26 -14.79 9.86
N THR A 525 -27.18 -15.68 10.26
CA THR A 525 -26.79 -16.90 10.98
C THR A 525 -26.61 -18.11 10.08
N LEU A 526 -25.88 -19.13 10.54
CA LEU A 526 -25.82 -20.42 9.83
C LEU A 526 -27.21 -20.99 9.57
N ALA A 527 -28.10 -20.93 10.57
CA ALA A 527 -29.47 -21.44 10.47
C ALA A 527 -30.29 -20.71 9.39
N GLU A 528 -30.08 -19.40 9.23
CA GLU A 528 -30.73 -18.60 8.18
C GLU A 528 -30.16 -18.92 6.79
N ALA A 529 -28.83 -19.07 6.68
CA ALA A 529 -28.17 -19.30 5.39
C ALA A 529 -28.32 -20.74 4.91
N GLN A 530 -28.38 -21.72 5.81
CA GLN A 530 -28.41 -23.14 5.49
C GLN A 530 -29.49 -23.55 4.47
N PRO A 531 -30.78 -23.18 4.60
CA PRO A 531 -31.78 -23.56 3.60
C PRO A 531 -31.48 -22.99 2.21
N ILE A 532 -30.90 -21.79 2.15
CA ILE A 532 -30.56 -21.10 0.90
C ILE A 532 -29.35 -21.78 0.24
N LEU A 533 -28.31 -22.03 1.03
CA LEU A 533 -27.05 -22.61 0.59
C LEU A 533 -27.20 -24.08 0.21
N ASP A 534 -27.88 -24.89 1.03
CA ASP A 534 -28.11 -26.32 0.77
C ASP A 534 -28.84 -26.52 -0.57
N THR A 535 -29.81 -25.66 -0.88
CA THR A 535 -30.53 -25.70 -2.17
C THR A 535 -29.59 -25.53 -3.37
N LYS A 536 -28.64 -24.57 -3.33
CA LYS A 536 -27.68 -24.41 -4.43
C LYS A 536 -26.59 -25.48 -4.40
N LEU A 537 -26.11 -25.89 -3.22
CA LEU A 537 -25.08 -26.92 -3.07
C LEU A 537 -25.51 -28.28 -3.65
N ALA A 538 -26.80 -28.62 -3.52
CA ALA A 538 -27.39 -29.84 -4.07
C ALA A 538 -27.38 -29.88 -5.61
N ASN A 539 -27.29 -28.74 -6.29
CA ASN A 539 -27.25 -28.67 -7.75
C ASN A 539 -25.89 -29.08 -8.35
N PHE A 540 -24.85 -29.29 -7.53
CA PHE A 540 -23.52 -29.66 -7.98
C PHE A 540 -23.25 -31.16 -7.76
N PRO A 541 -23.27 -31.99 -8.82
CA PRO A 541 -23.09 -33.44 -8.68
C PRO A 541 -21.70 -33.79 -8.14
N GLY A 542 -21.64 -34.73 -7.18
CA GLY A 542 -20.39 -35.14 -6.53
C GLY A 542 -19.92 -34.22 -5.39
N ASN A 543 -20.63 -33.12 -5.14
CA ASN A 543 -20.39 -32.28 -3.96
C ASN A 543 -20.96 -32.94 -2.70
N GLN A 544 -20.14 -33.07 -1.66
CA GLN A 544 -20.53 -33.59 -0.34
C GLN A 544 -20.42 -32.53 0.76
N LEU A 545 -20.19 -31.26 0.38
CA LEU A 545 -20.04 -30.17 1.34
C LEU A 545 -21.38 -29.79 1.94
N THR A 546 -21.44 -29.75 3.27
CA THR A 546 -22.54 -29.10 3.99
C THR A 546 -22.41 -27.57 3.92
N SER A 547 -23.50 -26.84 4.12
CA SER A 547 -23.47 -25.38 4.24
C SER A 547 -22.44 -24.87 5.26
N GLU A 548 -22.36 -25.52 6.41
CA GLU A 548 -21.39 -25.19 7.45
C GLU A 548 -19.94 -25.38 6.98
N GLN A 549 -19.64 -26.51 6.32
CA GLN A 549 -18.31 -26.78 5.77
C GLN A 549 -17.95 -25.80 4.66
N PHE A 550 -18.91 -25.41 3.83
CA PHE A 550 -18.74 -24.41 2.79
C PHE A 550 -18.36 -23.05 3.37
N LEU A 551 -19.14 -22.54 4.34
CA LEU A 551 -18.86 -21.27 5.00
C LEU A 551 -17.52 -21.29 5.77
N LYS A 552 -17.22 -22.37 6.49
CA LYS A 552 -15.92 -22.55 7.17
C LYS A 552 -14.73 -22.49 6.21
N ARG A 553 -14.87 -23.05 4.99
CA ARG A 553 -13.83 -22.99 3.96
C ARG A 553 -13.63 -21.59 3.37
N LEU A 554 -14.70 -20.80 3.26
CA LEU A 554 -14.62 -19.40 2.83
C LEU A 554 -14.00 -18.51 3.92
N GLN A 555 -14.35 -18.77 5.18
CA GLN A 555 -13.77 -18.10 6.35
C GLN A 555 -12.27 -18.37 6.46
N ALA A 556 -11.84 -19.62 6.28
CA ALA A 556 -10.43 -20.03 6.41
C ALA A 556 -9.48 -19.27 5.48
N ILE A 557 -10.00 -18.57 4.47
CA ILE A 557 -9.23 -17.77 3.52
C ILE A 557 -9.62 -16.29 3.56
N ASP A 558 -10.37 -15.78 4.53
CA ASP A 558 -10.86 -14.38 4.62
C ASP A 558 -11.25 -13.76 3.26
N ALA A 559 -11.93 -14.54 2.41
CA ALA A 559 -12.14 -14.16 1.01
C ALA A 559 -13.35 -13.23 0.86
N LEU A 560 -14.56 -13.80 0.99
CA LEU A 560 -15.81 -13.08 0.78
C LEU A 560 -16.80 -13.24 1.94
N VAL A 561 -16.58 -14.20 2.84
CA VAL A 561 -17.39 -14.39 4.04
C VAL A 561 -16.51 -14.19 5.25
N ALA A 562 -16.98 -13.35 6.15
CA ALA A 562 -16.33 -13.02 7.39
C ALA A 562 -17.23 -13.49 8.54
N LYS A 563 -16.65 -14.05 9.61
CA LYS A 563 -17.40 -14.45 10.82
C LYS A 563 -17.29 -13.32 11.83
N GLU A 564 -18.39 -12.88 12.43
CA GLU A 564 -18.38 -11.85 13.46
C GLU A 564 -18.42 -12.43 14.87
N CYS A 565 -19.30 -13.41 15.11
CA CYS A 565 -19.41 -14.14 16.37
C CYS A 565 -20.06 -15.53 16.19
N GLU A 566 -20.43 -16.20 17.30
CA GLU A 566 -20.98 -17.58 17.29
C GLU A 566 -22.18 -17.66 16.32
N ASP A 567 -22.06 -18.53 15.32
CA ASP A 567 -22.95 -18.69 14.17
C ASP A 567 -23.35 -17.45 13.37
N THR A 568 -22.75 -16.27 13.60
CA THR A 568 -23.05 -15.03 12.87
C THR A 568 -21.96 -14.70 11.86
N TYR A 569 -22.37 -14.49 10.62
CA TYR A 569 -21.54 -14.28 9.45
C TYR A 569 -21.96 -12.99 8.73
N GLU A 570 -21.05 -12.44 7.96
CA GLU A 570 -21.28 -11.31 7.05
C GLU A 570 -20.50 -11.54 5.75
N LEU A 571 -20.89 -10.84 4.68
CA LEU A 571 -20.01 -10.73 3.52
C LEU A 571 -18.89 -9.72 3.82
N ALA A 572 -17.71 -9.90 3.21
CA ALA A 572 -16.51 -9.13 3.53
C ALA A 572 -16.69 -7.60 3.34
N HIS A 573 -17.62 -7.20 2.47
CA HIS A 573 -18.03 -5.81 2.25
C HIS A 573 -19.45 -5.75 1.69
N LEU A 574 -20.23 -4.72 2.02
CA LEU A 574 -21.58 -4.50 1.49
C LEU A 574 -21.60 -4.51 -0.05
N SER A 575 -20.60 -3.91 -0.70
CA SER A 575 -20.54 -3.87 -2.17
C SER A 575 -20.50 -5.26 -2.83
N PHE A 576 -19.96 -6.28 -2.15
CA PHE A 576 -20.05 -7.65 -2.65
C PHE A 576 -21.45 -8.24 -2.48
N GLN A 577 -22.14 -7.90 -1.40
CA GLN A 577 -23.55 -8.25 -1.21
C GLN A 577 -24.41 -7.64 -2.32
N GLU A 578 -24.23 -6.36 -2.61
CA GLU A 578 -24.94 -5.64 -3.66
C GLU A 578 -24.66 -6.21 -5.05
N TYR A 579 -23.39 -6.49 -5.34
CA TYR A 579 -22.99 -7.16 -6.58
C TYR A 579 -23.60 -8.56 -6.73
N LEU A 580 -23.45 -9.42 -5.73
CA LEU A 580 -23.97 -10.80 -5.78
C LEU A 580 -25.50 -10.81 -5.88
N ALA A 581 -26.18 -9.88 -5.20
CA ALA A 581 -27.62 -9.70 -5.31
C ALA A 581 -28.04 -9.25 -6.71
N ALA A 582 -27.33 -8.27 -7.30
CA ALA A 582 -27.60 -7.81 -8.67
C ALA A 582 -27.45 -8.94 -9.69
N VAL A 583 -26.43 -9.79 -9.54
CA VAL A 583 -26.22 -10.96 -10.41
C VAL A 583 -27.30 -12.02 -10.22
N GLU A 584 -27.73 -12.30 -8.98
CA GLU A 584 -28.84 -13.24 -8.73
C GLU A 584 -30.14 -12.74 -9.36
N ILE A 585 -30.45 -11.44 -9.22
CA ILE A 585 -31.66 -10.83 -9.81
C ILE A 585 -31.66 -11.02 -11.33
N GLN A 586 -30.52 -10.76 -11.98
CA GLN A 586 -30.39 -10.95 -13.42
C GLN A 586 -30.53 -12.43 -13.81
N THR A 587 -29.89 -13.33 -13.07
CA THR A 587 -29.85 -14.77 -13.39
C THR A 587 -31.20 -15.45 -13.15
N THR A 588 -31.97 -14.97 -12.16
CA THR A 588 -33.27 -15.53 -11.78
C THR A 588 -34.47 -14.73 -12.31
N HIS A 589 -34.22 -13.68 -13.09
CA HIS A 589 -35.23 -12.78 -13.66
C HIS A 589 -36.16 -12.15 -12.61
N GLN A 590 -35.63 -11.74 -11.45
CA GLN A 590 -36.38 -11.16 -10.34
C GLN A 590 -36.37 -9.61 -10.33
N GLU A 591 -36.50 -8.97 -11.50
CA GLU A 591 -36.44 -7.51 -11.66
C GLU A 591 -37.53 -6.77 -10.87
N ASP A 592 -38.65 -7.42 -10.56
CA ASP A 592 -39.72 -6.86 -9.74
C ASP A 592 -39.22 -6.42 -8.36
N LYS A 593 -38.21 -7.11 -7.80
CA LYS A 593 -37.65 -6.76 -6.48
C LYS A 593 -37.13 -5.32 -6.46
N PRO A 594 -36.09 -4.93 -7.23
CA PRO A 594 -35.63 -3.54 -7.23
C PRO A 594 -36.75 -2.57 -7.61
N ILE A 595 -37.63 -2.89 -8.56
CA ILE A 595 -38.74 -2.03 -8.96
C ILE A 595 -39.65 -1.67 -7.78
N GLU A 596 -40.09 -2.65 -6.99
CA GLU A 596 -40.92 -2.42 -5.80
C GLU A 596 -40.24 -1.46 -4.80
N ARG A 597 -38.91 -1.58 -4.66
CA ARG A 597 -38.10 -0.81 -3.70
C ARG A 597 -37.85 0.63 -4.16
N LEU A 598 -38.00 0.94 -5.45
CA LEU A 598 -37.91 2.32 -5.96
C LEU A 598 -38.98 3.24 -5.35
N HIS A 599 -40.12 2.71 -4.93
CA HIS A 599 -41.24 3.53 -4.45
C HIS A 599 -41.08 4.00 -2.99
N ASN A 600 -40.09 3.48 -2.25
CA ASN A 600 -39.80 3.88 -0.87
C ASN A 600 -38.39 4.50 -0.79
N PRO A 601 -38.22 5.77 -0.36
CA PRO A 601 -36.92 6.46 -0.36
C PRO A 601 -35.82 5.74 0.41
N GLU A 602 -36.11 5.20 1.60
CA GLU A 602 -35.13 4.48 2.40
C GLU A 602 -34.70 3.16 1.73
N GLN A 603 -35.67 2.46 1.10
CA GLN A 603 -35.36 1.24 0.37
C GLN A 603 -34.58 1.54 -0.90
N MET A 604 -34.95 2.59 -1.63
CA MET A 604 -34.24 3.03 -2.82
C MET A 604 -32.80 3.38 -2.50
N SER A 605 -32.54 4.10 -1.39
CA SER A 605 -31.17 4.41 -0.95
C SER A 605 -30.36 3.15 -0.65
N TRP A 606 -30.94 2.18 0.06
CA TRP A 606 -30.26 0.90 0.38
C TRP A 606 -30.01 0.04 -0.87
N TRP A 607 -30.89 0.10 -1.87
CA TRP A 607 -30.80 -0.70 -3.09
C TRP A 607 -30.11 0.03 -4.26
N ALA A 608 -29.76 1.30 -4.11
CA ALA A 608 -29.30 2.15 -5.21
C ALA A 608 -28.10 1.54 -5.95
N GLU A 609 -27.08 1.07 -5.24
CA GLU A 609 -25.91 0.47 -5.89
C GLU A 609 -26.23 -0.89 -6.51
N THR A 610 -27.07 -1.71 -5.87
CA THR A 610 -27.57 -2.96 -6.47
C THR A 610 -28.32 -2.69 -7.78
N MET A 611 -29.11 -1.62 -7.85
CA MET A 611 -29.81 -1.19 -9.06
C MET A 611 -28.84 -0.72 -10.14
N ARG A 612 -27.79 0.05 -9.79
CA ARG A 612 -26.74 0.47 -10.74
C ARG A 612 -25.99 -0.73 -11.30
N LEU A 613 -25.61 -1.68 -10.45
CA LEU A 613 -24.91 -2.90 -10.85
C LEU A 613 -25.80 -3.80 -11.72
N TYR A 614 -27.09 -3.91 -11.37
CA TYR A 614 -28.07 -4.62 -12.19
C TYR A 614 -28.21 -3.97 -13.58
N ALA A 615 -28.41 -2.66 -13.64
CA ALA A 615 -28.57 -1.91 -14.89
C ALA A 615 -27.31 -1.96 -15.78
N ALA A 616 -26.11 -2.06 -15.20
CA ALA A 616 -24.86 -2.21 -15.96
C ALA A 616 -24.72 -3.60 -16.64
N TYR A 617 -25.46 -4.59 -16.14
CA TYR A 617 -25.36 -6.00 -16.55
C TYR A 617 -26.57 -6.51 -17.32
N ALA A 618 -27.76 -6.05 -16.95
CA ALA A 618 -29.04 -6.41 -17.55
C ALA A 618 -29.63 -5.24 -18.36
N ASN A 619 -30.73 -5.52 -19.04
CA ASN A 619 -31.50 -4.48 -19.71
C ASN A 619 -32.32 -3.69 -18.68
N ALA A 620 -32.06 -2.38 -18.57
CA ALA A 620 -32.65 -1.51 -17.55
C ALA A 620 -34.02 -0.91 -17.93
N THR A 621 -34.63 -1.38 -19.02
CA THR A 621 -35.86 -0.78 -19.59
C THR A 621 -36.99 -0.69 -18.56
N ASN A 622 -37.29 -1.76 -17.83
CA ASN A 622 -38.45 -1.76 -16.92
C ASN A 622 -38.16 -0.92 -15.67
N LEU A 623 -36.93 -0.99 -15.16
CA LEU A 623 -36.47 -0.14 -14.07
C LEU A 623 -36.58 1.35 -14.42
N VAL A 624 -36.15 1.75 -15.62
CA VAL A 624 -36.28 3.15 -16.10
C VAL A 624 -37.74 3.52 -16.33
N ARG A 625 -38.58 2.63 -16.87
CA ARG A 625 -40.03 2.88 -16.99
C ARG A 625 -40.67 3.18 -15.64
N SER A 626 -40.39 2.39 -14.61
CA SER A 626 -40.89 2.62 -13.25
C SER A 626 -40.43 3.98 -12.68
N ILE A 627 -39.20 4.41 -12.99
CA ILE A 627 -38.71 5.75 -12.65
C ILE A 627 -39.51 6.83 -13.38
N LEU A 628 -39.78 6.66 -14.67
CA LEU A 628 -40.53 7.62 -15.49
C LEU A 628 -42.01 7.70 -15.13
N ASP A 629 -42.60 6.62 -14.61
CA ASP A 629 -43.99 6.59 -14.15
C ASP A 629 -44.21 7.46 -12.91
N GLN A 630 -43.21 7.52 -12.02
CA GLN A 630 -43.23 8.33 -10.79
C GLN A 630 -41.89 9.05 -10.59
N PRO A 631 -41.60 10.05 -11.44
CA PRO A 631 -40.31 10.70 -11.46
C PRO A 631 -40.14 11.55 -10.21
N THR A 632 -39.04 11.31 -9.50
CA THR A 632 -38.53 12.13 -8.40
C THR A 632 -37.08 12.43 -8.73
N PHE A 633 -36.53 13.50 -8.14
CA PHE A 633 -35.16 13.91 -8.43
C PHE A 633 -34.16 12.79 -8.18
N GLU A 634 -34.27 12.12 -7.04
CA GLU A 634 -33.36 11.05 -6.63
C GLU A 634 -33.44 9.84 -7.58
N LYS A 635 -34.64 9.51 -8.07
CA LYS A 635 -34.82 8.47 -9.08
C LYS A 635 -34.25 8.86 -10.44
N LEU A 636 -34.39 10.13 -10.85
CA LEU A 636 -33.81 10.62 -12.11
C LEU A 636 -32.29 10.65 -12.04
N VAL A 637 -31.70 11.02 -10.89
CA VAL A 637 -30.27 10.91 -10.61
C VAL A 637 -29.79 9.46 -10.77
N LEU A 638 -30.57 8.50 -10.28
CA LEU A 638 -30.29 7.06 -10.47
C LEU A 638 -30.41 6.63 -11.94
N ALA A 639 -31.41 7.13 -12.68
CA ALA A 639 -31.54 6.86 -14.12
C ALA A 639 -30.39 7.48 -14.94
N CYS A 640 -29.89 8.66 -14.54
CA CYS A 640 -28.66 9.25 -15.11
C CYS A 640 -27.46 8.32 -14.91
N ASP A 641 -27.34 7.68 -13.74
CA ASP A 641 -26.27 6.69 -13.51
C ASP A 641 -26.39 5.51 -14.47
N PHE A 642 -27.61 5.00 -14.72
CA PHE A 642 -27.83 3.92 -15.68
C PHE A 642 -27.45 4.34 -17.11
N TRP A 643 -27.86 5.55 -17.52
CA TRP A 643 -27.51 6.13 -18.81
C TRP A 643 -25.99 6.21 -19.00
N ARG A 644 -25.30 6.79 -18.00
CA ARG A 644 -23.84 6.96 -18.01
C ARG A 644 -23.11 5.64 -18.10
N ASP A 645 -23.56 4.64 -17.35
CA ASP A 645 -22.99 3.29 -17.34
C ASP A 645 -23.35 2.50 -18.62
N ARG A 646 -24.00 3.16 -19.60
CA ARG A 646 -24.41 2.61 -20.89
C ARG A 646 -25.29 1.37 -20.73
N ALA A 647 -26.20 1.42 -19.76
CA ALA A 647 -27.19 0.38 -19.54
C ALA A 647 -27.98 0.15 -20.84
N GLU A 648 -28.18 -1.12 -21.19
CA GLU A 648 -29.00 -1.48 -22.34
C GLU A 648 -30.45 -1.15 -22.05
N MET A 649 -31.13 -0.43 -22.95
CA MET A 649 -32.54 -0.06 -22.79
C MET A 649 -33.23 0.08 -24.14
N GLN A 650 -34.55 -0.06 -24.17
CA GLN A 650 -35.33 0.10 -25.39
C GLN A 650 -35.30 1.56 -25.89
N PRO A 651 -35.25 1.81 -27.21
CA PRO A 651 -35.10 3.17 -27.76
C PRO A 651 -36.22 4.15 -27.39
N ASP A 652 -37.46 3.66 -27.22
CA ASP A 652 -38.60 4.47 -26.77
C ASP A 652 -38.40 4.98 -25.34
N VAL A 653 -37.94 4.11 -24.45
CA VAL A 653 -37.64 4.46 -23.05
C VAL A 653 -36.43 5.35 -22.95
N GLN A 654 -35.41 5.10 -23.78
CA GLN A 654 -34.24 5.96 -23.92
C GLN A 654 -34.66 7.39 -24.28
N LYS A 655 -35.54 7.54 -25.28
CA LYS A 655 -36.06 8.83 -25.71
C LYS A 655 -36.90 9.50 -24.62
N ALA A 656 -37.79 8.76 -23.96
CA ALA A 656 -38.61 9.29 -22.88
C ALA A 656 -37.76 9.75 -21.67
N LEU A 657 -36.71 9.02 -21.33
CA LEU A 657 -35.75 9.43 -20.29
C LEU A 657 -35.00 10.70 -20.70
N LEU A 658 -34.52 10.79 -21.94
CA LEU A 658 -33.89 12.02 -22.44
C LEU A 658 -34.84 13.22 -22.38
N GLU A 659 -36.08 13.07 -22.85
CA GLU A 659 -37.10 14.10 -22.78
C GLU A 659 -37.32 14.55 -21.33
N LYS A 660 -37.38 13.60 -20.39
CA LYS A 660 -37.58 13.87 -18.97
C LYS A 660 -36.37 14.56 -18.31
N LEU A 661 -35.15 14.16 -18.64
CA LEU A 661 -33.92 14.75 -18.10
C LEU A 661 -33.67 16.16 -18.66
N ASN A 662 -34.19 16.45 -19.86
CA ASN A 662 -34.15 17.78 -20.46
C ASN A 662 -35.32 18.67 -20.01
N GLU A 663 -36.27 18.15 -19.20
CA GLU A 663 -37.29 19.01 -18.61
C GLU A 663 -36.63 20.01 -17.64
N PRO A 664 -37.03 21.29 -17.68
CA PRO A 664 -36.43 22.32 -16.87
C PRO A 664 -36.64 22.05 -15.37
N LEU A 665 -35.54 22.13 -14.63
CA LEU A 665 -35.55 22.12 -13.16
C LEU A 665 -36.30 23.39 -12.68
N ALA A 666 -37.43 23.24 -11.98
CA ALA A 666 -38.22 24.38 -11.51
C ALA A 666 -37.54 25.16 -10.38
N PRO A 667 -37.74 26.49 -10.21
CA PRO A 667 -38.14 27.51 -11.18
C PRO A 667 -36.91 28.31 -11.62
N LEU A 668 -36.29 27.88 -12.71
CA LEU A 668 -35.44 28.77 -13.51
C LEU A 668 -36.35 29.81 -14.19
N ASP A 669 -35.98 31.09 -14.17
CA ASP A 669 -36.69 32.14 -14.91
C ASP A 669 -36.72 31.86 -16.43
N ALA A 670 -37.45 32.66 -17.20
CA ALA A 670 -37.65 32.40 -18.63
C ALA A 670 -36.34 32.35 -19.45
N GLU A 671 -35.29 33.05 -19.02
CA GLU A 671 -33.97 33.05 -19.67
C GLU A 671 -33.18 31.79 -19.28
N ASN A 672 -33.26 31.41 -18.01
CA ASN A 672 -32.67 30.19 -17.47
C ASN A 672 -33.40 28.90 -17.88
N PHE A 673 -34.67 29.00 -18.30
CA PHE A 673 -35.48 27.89 -18.83
C PHE A 673 -34.96 27.42 -20.19
N GLU A 674 -34.62 28.34 -21.09
CA GLU A 674 -34.04 27.99 -22.39
C GLU A 674 -32.63 27.42 -22.24
N PHE A 675 -31.89 27.88 -21.22
CA PHE A 675 -30.61 27.32 -20.86
C PHE A 675 -30.73 25.90 -20.28
N ALA A 676 -31.60 25.67 -19.28
CA ALA A 676 -31.86 24.33 -18.74
C ALA A 676 -32.39 23.34 -19.77
N ALA A 677 -33.25 23.77 -20.71
CA ALA A 677 -33.69 22.92 -21.81
C ALA A 677 -32.55 22.49 -22.76
N LYS A 678 -31.40 23.19 -22.73
CA LYS A 678 -30.16 22.86 -23.47
C LYS A 678 -29.16 22.05 -22.65
N VAL A 679 -29.39 21.88 -21.34
CA VAL A 679 -28.54 21.09 -20.45
C VAL A 679 -28.70 19.62 -20.82
N GLN A 680 -27.72 19.08 -21.56
CA GLN A 680 -27.67 17.66 -21.90
C GLN A 680 -27.74 16.78 -20.63
N PRO A 681 -28.20 15.52 -20.72
CA PRO A 681 -28.31 14.59 -19.58
C PRO A 681 -27.06 14.49 -18.70
N ARG A 682 -25.87 14.68 -19.29
CA ARG A 682 -24.58 14.65 -18.58
C ARG A 682 -24.47 15.69 -17.45
N TYR A 683 -25.18 16.81 -17.57
CA TYR A 683 -25.12 17.93 -16.63
C TYR A 683 -26.21 17.89 -15.57
N PHE A 684 -27.20 16.98 -15.71
CA PHE A 684 -28.36 16.90 -14.80
C PHE A 684 -27.94 16.73 -13.34
N LYS A 685 -26.95 15.87 -13.08
CA LYS A 685 -26.40 15.66 -11.73
C LYS A 685 -25.76 16.91 -11.15
N LEU A 686 -24.96 17.62 -11.95
CA LEU A 686 -24.32 18.86 -11.52
C LEU A 686 -25.38 19.90 -11.14
N ALA A 687 -26.38 20.08 -12.00
CA ALA A 687 -27.48 21.00 -11.74
C ALA A 687 -28.28 20.61 -10.47
N TYR A 688 -28.50 19.32 -10.23
CA TYR A 688 -29.14 18.81 -9.02
C TYR A 688 -28.34 19.14 -7.75
N TYR A 689 -27.04 18.84 -7.74
CA TYR A 689 -26.21 19.10 -6.56
C TYR A 689 -26.14 20.60 -6.25
N LEU A 690 -26.04 21.43 -7.28
CA LEU A 690 -26.08 22.89 -7.14
C LEU A 690 -27.43 23.40 -6.61
N GLN A 691 -28.55 22.92 -7.17
CA GLN A 691 -29.90 23.31 -6.75
C GLN A 691 -30.19 22.93 -5.29
N THR A 692 -29.71 21.77 -4.85
CA THR A 692 -29.93 21.26 -3.49
C THR A 692 -28.90 21.79 -2.48
N GLY A 693 -27.94 22.61 -2.91
CA GLY A 693 -26.89 23.17 -2.06
C GLY A 693 -25.85 22.12 -1.61
N GLN A 694 -25.74 21.00 -2.31
CA GLN A 694 -24.71 19.98 -2.14
C GLN A 694 -23.43 20.41 -2.88
N TRP A 695 -22.80 21.48 -2.38
CA TRP A 695 -21.70 22.16 -3.08
C TRP A 695 -20.46 21.28 -3.27
N LYS A 696 -20.18 20.39 -2.32
CA LYS A 696 -19.07 19.43 -2.40
C LYS A 696 -19.29 18.43 -3.53
N GLU A 697 -20.49 17.87 -3.61
CA GLU A 697 -20.90 16.92 -4.64
C GLU A 697 -20.95 17.61 -6.01
N ALA A 698 -21.40 18.87 -6.07
CA ALA A 698 -21.35 19.69 -7.28
C ALA A 698 -19.92 19.92 -7.79
N ASP A 699 -18.96 20.16 -6.89
CA ASP A 699 -17.57 20.34 -7.26
C ASP A 699 -16.96 19.07 -7.85
N LEU A 700 -17.19 17.92 -7.19
CA LEU A 700 -16.76 16.61 -7.68
C LEU A 700 -17.42 16.26 -9.03
N GLU A 701 -18.72 16.56 -9.19
CA GLU A 701 -19.43 16.35 -10.44
C GLU A 701 -18.90 17.25 -11.56
N THR A 702 -18.51 18.49 -11.23
CA THR A 702 -17.91 19.43 -12.20
C THR A 702 -16.65 18.83 -12.80
N TRP A 703 -15.74 18.31 -11.97
CA TRP A 703 -14.53 17.65 -12.47
C TRP A 703 -14.85 16.42 -13.32
N ARG A 704 -15.79 15.57 -12.87
CA ARG A 704 -16.21 14.40 -13.64
C ARG A 704 -16.74 14.78 -15.03
N VAL A 705 -17.60 15.80 -15.11
CA VAL A 705 -18.16 16.27 -16.37
C VAL A 705 -17.07 16.84 -17.28
N MET A 706 -16.11 17.58 -16.72
CA MET A 706 -14.95 18.06 -17.49
C MET A 706 -14.12 16.89 -18.04
N LEU A 707 -13.88 15.84 -17.27
CA LEU A 707 -13.22 14.63 -17.78
C LEU A 707 -14.04 13.96 -18.89
N GLU A 708 -15.35 13.78 -18.70
CA GLU A 708 -16.21 13.16 -19.72
C GLU A 708 -16.18 13.91 -21.07
N VAL A 709 -16.02 15.23 -21.03
CA VAL A 709 -15.98 16.09 -22.21
C VAL A 709 -14.58 16.18 -22.82
N GLY A 710 -13.54 16.37 -21.99
CA GLY A 710 -12.20 16.72 -22.43
C GLY A 710 -11.24 15.55 -22.58
N ASP A 711 -11.41 14.47 -21.80
CA ASP A 711 -10.46 13.35 -21.74
C ASP A 711 -10.73 12.34 -22.84
N ARG A 712 -10.26 12.67 -24.05
CA ARG A 712 -10.49 11.90 -25.28
C ARG A 712 -9.90 10.47 -25.19
N ASP A 713 -8.82 10.32 -24.43
CA ASP A 713 -8.08 9.08 -24.27
C ASP A 713 -8.49 8.27 -23.02
N LYS A 714 -9.40 8.79 -22.19
CA LYS A 714 -9.85 8.19 -20.92
C LYS A 714 -8.70 7.93 -19.95
N LYS A 715 -7.79 8.90 -19.82
CA LYS A 715 -6.62 8.91 -18.92
C LYS A 715 -7.01 9.20 -17.46
N GLY A 716 -8.19 9.77 -17.24
CA GLY A 716 -8.72 10.25 -15.97
C GLY A 716 -8.17 11.63 -15.54
N TYR A 717 -7.37 12.28 -16.38
CA TYR A 717 -6.92 13.66 -16.22
C TYR A 717 -6.97 14.37 -17.58
N LEU A 718 -7.00 15.70 -17.57
CA LEU A 718 -6.90 16.51 -18.78
C LEU A 718 -5.47 17.00 -18.96
N ASP A 719 -4.87 16.78 -20.13
CA ASP A 719 -3.63 17.43 -20.51
C ASP A 719 -3.84 18.84 -21.06
N ILE A 720 -2.74 19.57 -21.29
CA ILE A 720 -2.78 20.96 -21.80
C ILE A 720 -3.59 21.04 -23.10
N SER A 721 -3.36 20.10 -24.02
CA SER A 721 -3.99 20.13 -25.34
C SER A 721 -5.48 19.84 -25.26
N GLU A 722 -5.89 18.96 -24.35
CA GLU A 722 -7.30 18.64 -24.10
C GLU A 722 -8.06 19.82 -23.49
N ILE A 723 -7.41 20.68 -22.71
CA ILE A 723 -8.00 21.92 -22.19
C ILE A 723 -8.08 23.02 -23.25
N ASP A 724 -7.01 23.20 -24.03
CA ASP A 724 -7.01 24.16 -25.13
C ASP A 724 -8.11 23.85 -26.16
N ASP A 725 -8.38 22.56 -26.36
CA ASP A 725 -9.45 22.04 -27.22
C ASP A 725 -10.81 21.88 -26.50
N PHE A 726 -10.92 22.21 -25.21
CA PHE A 726 -12.13 21.95 -24.43
C PHE A 726 -13.34 22.69 -25.05
N PRO A 727 -14.47 22.02 -25.34
CA PRO A 727 -15.57 22.66 -26.05
C PRO A 727 -16.16 23.86 -25.29
N CYS A 728 -16.29 25.00 -25.97
CA CYS A 728 -16.76 26.23 -25.35
C CYS A 728 -18.21 26.16 -24.86
N ASP A 729 -19.07 25.45 -25.58
CA ASP A 729 -20.47 25.29 -25.19
C ASP A 729 -20.59 24.53 -23.86
N ASP A 730 -19.79 23.48 -23.68
CA ASP A 730 -19.75 22.70 -22.44
C ASP A 730 -19.20 23.54 -21.27
N LEU A 731 -18.12 24.31 -21.49
CA LEU A 731 -17.56 25.20 -20.46
C LEU A 731 -18.55 26.30 -20.02
N ARG A 732 -19.25 26.91 -20.99
CA ARG A 732 -20.32 27.89 -20.72
C ARG A 732 -21.49 27.28 -19.96
N ILE A 733 -21.83 26.03 -20.25
CA ILE A 733 -22.90 25.34 -19.53
C ILE A 733 -22.50 25.13 -18.06
N ILE A 734 -21.30 24.61 -17.81
CA ILE A 734 -20.80 24.40 -16.45
C ILE A 734 -20.78 25.72 -15.67
N ASP A 735 -20.24 26.78 -16.26
CA ASP A 735 -20.15 28.09 -15.62
C ASP A 735 -21.53 28.66 -15.25
N ARG A 736 -22.46 28.69 -16.21
CA ARG A 736 -23.81 29.22 -15.97
C ARG A 736 -24.56 28.45 -14.90
N LEU A 737 -24.40 27.13 -14.81
CA LEU A 737 -24.97 26.35 -13.72
C LEU A 737 -24.45 26.84 -12.36
N TRP A 738 -23.14 27.00 -12.22
CA TRP A 738 -22.53 27.53 -11.00
C TRP A 738 -23.01 28.94 -10.66
N VAL A 739 -22.98 29.85 -11.63
CA VAL A 739 -23.41 31.25 -11.45
C VAL A 739 -24.86 31.32 -11.01
N ASN A 740 -25.75 30.61 -11.68
CA ASN A 740 -27.19 30.68 -11.40
C ASN A 740 -27.52 30.15 -10.01
N TYR A 741 -27.08 28.94 -9.69
CA TYR A 741 -27.47 28.31 -8.42
C TYR A 741 -26.75 28.90 -7.20
N SER A 742 -25.61 29.58 -7.41
CA SER A 742 -24.91 30.32 -6.37
C SER A 742 -25.32 31.79 -6.24
N ASN A 743 -26.30 32.26 -7.03
CA ASN A 743 -26.70 33.67 -7.13
C ASN A 743 -25.51 34.61 -7.48
N GLY A 744 -24.72 34.22 -8.47
CA GLY A 744 -23.57 34.97 -8.98
C GLY A 744 -22.33 34.90 -8.09
N LYS A 745 -22.30 34.02 -7.09
CA LYS A 745 -21.21 33.93 -6.12
C LYS A 745 -20.04 33.07 -6.60
N PHE A 746 -20.33 32.02 -7.34
CA PHE A 746 -19.40 30.98 -7.79
C PHE A 746 -19.52 30.78 -9.31
N GLY A 747 -18.44 30.33 -9.94
CA GLY A 747 -18.34 30.18 -11.39
C GLY A 747 -16.94 30.51 -11.91
N PHE A 748 -16.59 29.96 -13.07
CA PHE A 748 -15.35 30.28 -13.80
C PHE A 748 -15.35 31.73 -14.30
N SER A 749 -16.48 32.28 -14.70
CA SER A 749 -16.66 33.69 -15.07
C SER A 749 -16.38 34.60 -13.88
N VAL A 750 -16.94 34.28 -12.70
CA VAL A 750 -16.69 34.99 -11.44
C VAL A 750 -15.19 34.93 -11.07
N GLN A 751 -14.57 33.75 -11.17
CA GLN A 751 -13.13 33.59 -10.94
C GLN A 751 -12.31 34.44 -11.90
N LYS A 752 -12.69 34.48 -13.19
CA LYS A 752 -12.00 35.27 -14.21
C LYS A 752 -12.10 36.76 -13.94
N GLU A 753 -13.28 37.26 -13.58
CA GLU A 753 -13.47 38.68 -13.23
C GLU A 753 -12.59 39.07 -12.03
N ILE A 754 -12.51 38.22 -11.01
CA ILE A 754 -11.65 38.46 -9.85
C ILE A 754 -10.17 38.44 -10.28
N TYR A 755 -9.76 37.49 -11.10
CA TYR A 755 -8.38 37.39 -11.59
C TYR A 755 -7.97 38.63 -12.40
N GLN A 756 -8.83 39.08 -13.32
CA GLN A 756 -8.62 40.29 -14.12
C GLN A 756 -8.63 41.56 -13.28
N SER A 757 -9.44 41.63 -12.22
CA SER A 757 -9.45 42.77 -11.28
C SER A 757 -8.14 42.95 -10.51
N LEU A 758 -7.30 41.91 -10.49
CA LEU A 758 -5.96 41.90 -9.88
C LEU A 758 -4.84 42.08 -10.93
N ASP A 759 -5.18 42.61 -12.11
CA ASP A 759 -4.30 42.76 -13.27
C ASP A 759 -3.79 41.42 -13.85
N GLY A 760 -4.51 40.32 -13.58
CA GLY A 760 -4.20 39.00 -14.12
C GLY A 760 -4.22 38.97 -15.65
N THR A 761 -3.18 38.38 -16.23
CA THR A 761 -3.04 38.22 -17.69
C THR A 761 -2.96 36.74 -18.05
N ARG A 762 -2.85 36.41 -19.34
CA ARG A 762 -2.58 35.02 -19.77
C ARG A 762 -1.19 34.53 -19.37
N GLU A 763 -0.27 35.44 -19.07
CA GLU A 763 1.03 35.08 -18.53
C GLU A 763 0.94 34.96 -17.01
N TYR A 764 1.49 33.86 -16.49
CA TYR A 764 1.54 33.63 -15.07
C TYR A 764 2.41 34.67 -14.37
N ASP A 765 1.81 35.34 -13.39
CA ASP A 765 2.51 36.15 -12.41
C ASP A 765 2.21 35.59 -11.01
N GLU A 766 3.25 35.14 -10.32
CA GLU A 766 3.15 34.52 -9.00
C GLU A 766 2.49 35.45 -7.96
N LYS A 767 2.75 36.76 -8.00
CA LYS A 767 2.17 37.71 -7.04
C LYS A 767 0.68 37.87 -7.27
N ILE A 768 0.28 38.00 -8.53
CA ILE A 768 -1.13 38.12 -8.91
C ILE A 768 -1.87 36.82 -8.58
N TRP A 769 -1.28 35.67 -8.91
CA TRP A 769 -1.87 34.37 -8.59
C TRP A 769 -2.04 34.14 -7.09
N ASN A 770 -1.03 34.50 -6.30
CA ASN A 770 -1.09 34.46 -4.85
C ASN A 770 -2.15 35.40 -4.27
N ALA A 771 -2.31 36.60 -4.84
CA ALA A 771 -3.35 37.55 -4.47
C ALA A 771 -4.75 37.04 -4.83
N PHE A 772 -4.88 36.41 -6.00
CA PHE A 772 -6.10 35.74 -6.44
C PHE A 772 -6.49 34.62 -5.48
N GLY A 773 -5.57 33.71 -5.16
CA GLY A 773 -5.78 32.62 -4.21
C GLY A 773 -6.21 33.13 -2.82
N ASN A 774 -5.62 34.22 -2.34
CA ASN A 774 -6.07 34.87 -1.10
C ASN A 774 -7.49 35.43 -1.23
N ARG A 775 -7.84 36.01 -2.38
CA ARG A 775 -9.13 36.69 -2.62
C ARG A 775 -10.31 35.73 -2.73
N VAL A 776 -10.11 34.58 -3.37
CA VAL A 776 -11.10 33.51 -3.51
C VAL A 776 -11.06 32.52 -2.34
N GLY A 777 -10.10 32.66 -1.42
CA GLY A 777 -9.99 31.82 -0.23
C GLY A 777 -9.36 30.45 -0.48
N TRP A 778 -8.56 30.29 -1.53
CA TRP A 778 -7.75 29.09 -1.77
C TRP A 778 -6.43 29.08 -1.01
N ARG A 779 -6.13 30.15 -0.28
CA ARG A 779 -4.91 30.24 0.54
C ARG A 779 -5.23 30.69 1.96
N LYS A 780 -4.54 30.11 2.92
CA LYS A 780 -4.61 30.46 4.34
C LYS A 780 -3.19 30.51 4.90
N GLU A 781 -2.85 31.60 5.58
CA GLU A 781 -1.54 31.81 6.20
C GLU A 781 -0.32 31.72 5.26
N GLY A 782 -0.56 31.87 3.94
CA GLY A 782 0.49 31.78 2.91
C GLY A 782 0.56 30.43 2.21
N ASP A 783 -0.16 29.42 2.71
CA ASP A 783 -0.22 28.09 2.09
C ASP A 783 -1.50 27.91 1.27
N TRP A 784 -1.39 27.16 0.19
CA TRP A 784 -2.56 26.75 -0.61
C TRP A 784 -3.33 25.67 0.14
N LEU A 785 -4.66 25.80 0.18
CA LEU A 785 -5.52 24.79 0.77
C LEU A 785 -5.46 23.50 -0.05
N TYR A 786 -5.89 22.38 0.51
CA TYR A 786 -6.29 21.21 -0.25
C TYR A 786 -7.83 21.19 -0.38
N HIS A 787 -8.40 20.46 -1.35
CA HIS A 787 -9.85 20.39 -1.53
C HIS A 787 -10.58 19.98 -0.24
N LYS A 788 -9.95 19.12 0.57
CA LYS A 788 -10.44 18.71 1.91
C LYS A 788 -10.48 19.85 2.95
N ASP A 789 -9.62 20.85 2.79
CA ASP A 789 -9.49 22.02 3.67
C ASP A 789 -10.27 23.24 3.15
N ALA A 790 -10.89 23.09 1.98
CA ALA A 790 -11.68 24.13 1.33
C ALA A 790 -13.06 24.28 2.00
N THR A 791 -13.60 25.50 1.96
CA THR A 791 -14.93 25.79 2.49
C THR A 791 -15.96 25.48 1.40
N LEU A 792 -16.58 24.31 1.45
CA LEU A 792 -17.51 23.82 0.42
C LEU A 792 -18.96 24.16 0.73
N ASP A 793 -19.24 25.43 1.00
CA ASP A 793 -20.59 25.94 1.24
C ASP A 793 -20.73 27.43 0.86
N LEU A 794 -21.94 27.98 1.03
CA LEU A 794 -22.25 29.38 0.74
C LEU A 794 -21.56 30.38 1.69
N THR A 795 -20.83 29.97 2.72
CA THR A 795 -20.02 30.88 3.55
C THR A 795 -18.66 31.20 2.93
N ALA A 796 -18.22 30.40 1.94
CA ALA A 796 -16.96 30.60 1.25
C ALA A 796 -16.86 31.96 0.53
N PRO A 797 -15.65 32.48 0.25
CA PRO A 797 -15.50 33.74 -0.47
C PRO A 797 -16.04 33.69 -1.91
N VAL A 798 -16.35 34.86 -2.49
CA VAL A 798 -16.76 34.96 -3.91
C VAL A 798 -15.67 34.39 -4.81
N GLY A 799 -16.05 33.56 -5.79
CA GLY A 799 -15.13 32.85 -6.70
C GLY A 799 -14.47 31.60 -6.11
N HIS A 800 -14.79 31.20 -4.87
CA HIS A 800 -14.17 30.02 -4.25
C HIS A 800 -14.43 28.72 -5.02
N LEU A 801 -15.62 28.56 -5.59
CA LEU A 801 -16.01 27.38 -6.35
C LEU A 801 -16.28 27.74 -7.83
N PRO A 802 -16.13 26.79 -8.76
CA PRO A 802 -15.62 25.42 -8.54
C PRO A 802 -14.10 25.36 -8.27
N LEU A 803 -13.68 24.33 -7.52
CA LEU A 803 -12.37 24.12 -6.90
C LEU A 803 -11.53 23.04 -7.59
N VAL A 804 -11.80 22.79 -8.88
CA VAL A 804 -11.20 21.79 -9.79
C VAL A 804 -9.67 21.62 -9.64
N LEU A 805 -8.98 22.63 -9.10
CA LEU A 805 -7.54 22.67 -8.81
C LEU A 805 -7.04 21.95 -7.57
N VAL A 806 -7.79 21.95 -6.48
CA VAL A 806 -7.13 21.99 -5.16
C VAL A 806 -6.99 20.59 -4.55
N GLY A 807 -7.34 19.55 -5.30
CA GLY A 807 -7.25 18.16 -4.83
C GLY A 807 -6.53 17.16 -5.74
N LEU A 808 -6.09 17.54 -6.95
CA LEU A 808 -5.79 16.53 -7.98
C LEU A 808 -4.59 16.91 -8.85
N TRP A 809 -3.49 16.16 -8.64
CA TRP A 809 -2.21 16.28 -9.33
C TRP A 809 -2.33 16.12 -10.85
N CYS A 810 -1.76 17.07 -11.61
CA CYS A 810 -1.43 16.90 -13.03
C CYS A 810 0.09 17.06 -13.18
N VAL A 811 0.83 16.06 -13.66
CA VAL A 811 2.30 16.19 -13.84
C VAL A 811 2.74 15.94 -15.28
N GLY A 812 3.44 16.94 -15.82
CA GLY A 812 4.33 16.82 -16.98
C GLY A 812 5.17 18.08 -17.21
N ARG A 813 6.46 18.06 -16.79
CA ARG A 813 7.57 19.01 -17.07
C ARG A 813 7.47 20.45 -16.54
N VAL A 814 8.33 20.77 -15.55
CA VAL A 814 9.05 22.05 -15.32
C VAL A 814 8.23 23.36 -15.47
N VAL A 815 6.93 23.30 -15.26
CA VAL A 815 6.04 24.46 -15.26
C VAL A 815 5.20 24.29 -14.00
N HIS A 816 5.31 25.22 -13.06
CA HIS A 816 4.56 25.19 -11.81
C HIS A 816 3.07 24.98 -12.11
N GLU A 817 2.37 24.10 -11.38
CA GLU A 817 0.94 23.74 -11.60
C GLU A 817 0.01 24.95 -11.78
N TRP A 818 0.41 26.09 -11.20
CA TRP A 818 -0.24 27.38 -11.27
C TRP A 818 -0.09 28.11 -12.61
N GLU A 819 1.04 27.93 -13.30
CA GLU A 819 1.25 28.46 -14.65
C GLU A 819 0.28 27.83 -15.66
N TRP A 820 -0.12 26.59 -15.42
CA TRP A 820 -1.02 25.83 -16.28
C TRP A 820 -2.46 26.38 -16.26
N TRP A 821 -2.98 26.74 -15.09
CA TRP A 821 -4.35 27.29 -14.98
C TRP A 821 -4.49 28.68 -15.57
N VAL A 822 -3.53 29.56 -15.27
CA VAL A 822 -3.50 30.93 -15.81
C VAL A 822 -3.34 30.90 -17.33
N LYS A 823 -2.46 30.05 -17.85
CA LYS A 823 -2.17 30.00 -19.30
C LYS A 823 -3.23 29.28 -20.12
N TYR A 824 -3.85 28.22 -19.59
CA TYR A 824 -4.67 27.33 -20.43
C TYR A 824 -6.16 27.41 -20.09
N LEU A 825 -6.58 27.13 -18.85
CA LEU A 825 -8.02 27.16 -18.53
C LEU A 825 -8.57 28.59 -18.50
N PHE A 826 -7.91 29.56 -17.87
CA PHE A 826 -8.36 30.97 -17.94
C PHE A 826 -8.33 31.53 -19.37
N SER A 827 -7.31 31.16 -20.15
CA SER A 827 -7.25 31.47 -21.57
C SER A 827 -8.45 30.85 -22.31
N ARG A 828 -8.82 29.61 -21.98
CA ARG A 828 -9.98 28.95 -22.57
C ARG A 828 -11.30 29.59 -22.16
N VAL A 829 -11.47 29.94 -20.89
CA VAL A 829 -12.63 30.71 -20.36
C VAL A 829 -12.71 32.06 -21.10
N GLU A 830 -11.60 32.72 -21.38
CA GLU A 830 -11.56 33.96 -22.15
C GLU A 830 -11.91 33.74 -23.64
N ILE A 831 -11.30 32.77 -24.31
CA ILE A 831 -11.56 32.40 -25.71
C ILE A 831 -13.02 31.98 -25.91
N CYS A 832 -13.57 31.26 -24.94
CA CYS A 832 -14.95 30.81 -24.96
C CYS A 832 -15.94 31.89 -24.52
N GLU A 833 -15.50 33.12 -24.25
CA GLU A 833 -16.39 34.22 -23.83
C GLU A 833 -17.30 33.80 -22.64
N VAL A 834 -16.71 33.04 -21.71
CA VAL A 834 -17.32 32.67 -20.43
C VAL A 834 -17.19 33.83 -19.46
#